data_AF-B8MG67-F1
#
_entry.id   AF-B8MG67-F1
#
_cell.length_a   1.000
_cell.length_b   1.000
_cell.length_c   1.000
_cell.angle_alpha   90.00
_cell.angle_beta   90.00
_cell.angle_gamma   90.00
#
_symmetry.space_group_name_H-M   'P 1'
#
loop_
_entity.id
_entity.type
_entity.pdbx_description
1 polymer ?
#
loop_
_entity_poly.entity_id
_entity_poly.type
_entity_poly.pdbx_seq_one_letter_code
_entity_poly.pdbx_strand_id
1 'polypeptide(L)'
;MSPMVSSQKSSSKAHMLGTPASKRNFAPDASLVLVGIRGSGKRSLGFIAAAALNRRFITEDYYFKEVTGLTRHEFLLKFGSHEFQRRDVEVLKMMLDNHRMHCVIECGLGSLTRIIQEYLRRYALSNPVVYILRDMDQIQRLLQLQDSSAKRLGNGDPYHRRCSNFEYYNLEERVPLELSLEEGTPDRRSVNYSFKLKDAKEDFTQFVRFITGATTTDPGLDSPFVLLETPPERRSYTHAVLLRFSALHNTLVDLEKLESGGDAIELCIDMWNPDAVSAVAKNVSVLRRIAKLPIIYSIDAEALGIETPVSDPVARKNSDLYFQILEYGLRLGVEYLSIHLEQDHTRLTQIVQSRGTTKVIGHFTLQNSSGISWDDEACLSIYLEAERLGCQLVRIVRPATTREENDSVRKFVDRVKALSGTHPPIIAFNIGPIGRSSQVFNANLTSVTHPAIPPSTRRGNDPQITSQDAVRALVQSYMLDPLKFYILGASVAYSISPIMHNAAYASCGLSHVYRIPDAPSLALLDEWRHDPHFGGSSVVQPWRVHVAGQLKYKSRHAEAIGAINTIMPLRASADGNIYPLSEQASRRNEAGHIAAWWGENTDWISIMVCLRRNLSPRNAISPVRTTGLVIGAGGMARAAIYAMLHLGCRKIFILNRTLSRAEEVARHFNSWASSSHTDSDAVIRVLRSAEEPWPSDLAFPSMIVSCVPENRVQDQPPANFVMPLQWLGSPSGGVVIELAYNSLDTPLVRQLRRYRQETNISWVLIDGLEVVAEQGFAQWELMTGRKAPRRLMMTEVLKHYVGENGRLDEKTVRARLDAFSG
;
A
#
# COMPACT_ATOMS: atom_id res chain seq x y z
N MET A 1 42.04 -55.03 -5.44
CA MET A 1 42.46 -53.62 -5.23
C MET A 1 42.22 -52.84 -6.52
N SER A 2 41.14 -52.04 -6.55
CA SER A 2 40.92 -50.80 -7.31
C SER A 2 39.40 -50.54 -7.38
N PRO A 3 38.90 -49.32 -7.08
CA PRO A 3 37.50 -49.09 -6.80
C PRO A 3 36.72 -48.64 -8.05
N MET A 4 35.44 -49.05 -8.09
CA MET A 4 34.43 -48.52 -9.00
C MET A 4 34.20 -47.03 -8.76
N VAL A 5 34.46 -46.21 -9.77
CA VAL A 5 34.09 -44.80 -9.80
C VAL A 5 32.60 -44.70 -10.17
N SER A 6 31.77 -44.37 -9.19
CA SER A 6 30.38 -43.96 -9.43
C SER A 6 30.38 -42.49 -9.86
N SER A 7 29.91 -42.22 -11.08
CA SER A 7 29.75 -40.87 -11.59
C SER A 7 28.51 -40.22 -10.96
N GLN A 8 28.69 -39.51 -9.84
CA GLN A 8 27.72 -38.51 -9.39
C GLN A 8 27.73 -37.35 -10.39
N LYS A 9 26.79 -37.33 -11.34
CA LYS A 9 26.48 -36.13 -12.11
C LYS A 9 25.77 -35.13 -11.20
N SER A 10 26.47 -34.04 -10.87
CA SER A 10 25.98 -32.90 -10.10
C SER A 10 24.69 -32.31 -10.70
N SER A 11 23.62 -32.24 -9.91
CA SER A 11 22.34 -31.60 -10.23
C SER A 11 22.35 -30.06 -10.14
N SER A 12 23.52 -29.41 -10.07
CA SER A 12 23.66 -28.01 -9.63
C SER A 12 23.54 -26.94 -10.72
N LYS A 13 23.24 -27.27 -11.99
CA LYS A 13 23.21 -26.27 -13.09
C LYS A 13 21.92 -25.45 -13.20
N ALA A 14 20.88 -25.73 -12.42
CA ALA A 14 19.55 -25.11 -12.58
C ALA A 14 19.39 -23.73 -11.91
N HIS A 15 20.30 -23.34 -11.00
CA HIS A 15 20.12 -22.14 -10.14
C HIS A 15 21.00 -20.94 -10.50
N MET A 16 21.81 -21.02 -11.55
CA MET A 16 22.63 -19.88 -11.97
C MET A 16 21.73 -18.81 -12.61
N LEU A 17 21.73 -17.59 -12.05
CA LEU A 17 21.12 -16.37 -12.59
C LEU A 17 21.81 -15.93 -13.89
N GLY A 18 21.82 -16.81 -14.90
CA GLY A 18 22.31 -16.50 -16.24
C GLY A 18 21.24 -15.74 -17.01
N THR A 19 21.09 -14.45 -16.71
CA THR A 19 20.12 -13.57 -17.39
C THR A 19 20.85 -12.35 -17.95
N PRO A 20 20.75 -12.05 -19.25
CA PRO A 20 21.23 -10.77 -19.78
C PRO A 20 20.40 -9.62 -19.20
N ALA A 21 20.98 -8.42 -19.15
CA ALA A 21 20.30 -7.20 -18.73
C ALA A 21 18.97 -7.04 -19.48
N SER A 22 17.85 -7.14 -18.76
CA SER A 22 16.50 -7.02 -19.32
C SER A 22 16.07 -5.56 -19.27
N LYS A 23 15.66 -4.97 -20.41
CA LYS A 23 14.98 -3.67 -20.41
C LYS A 23 13.66 -3.79 -19.62
N ARG A 24 13.42 -2.87 -18.68
CA ARG A 24 12.20 -2.81 -17.85
C ARG A 24 11.36 -1.55 -18.10
N ASN A 25 11.67 -0.81 -19.16
CA ASN A 25 10.87 0.33 -19.61
C ASN A 25 9.98 -0.15 -20.76
N PHE A 26 8.68 -0.10 -20.55
CA PHE A 26 7.67 -0.56 -21.50
C PHE A 26 6.73 0.58 -21.87
N ALA A 27 6.07 0.48 -23.03
CA ALA A 27 5.03 1.44 -23.38
C ALA A 27 3.86 1.35 -22.38
N PRO A 28 3.21 2.47 -22.01
CA PRO A 28 2.14 2.48 -21.00
C PRO A 28 0.93 1.58 -21.33
N ASP A 29 0.73 1.29 -22.61
CA ASP A 29 -0.30 0.44 -23.17
C ASP A 29 0.17 -1.00 -23.45
N ALA A 30 1.46 -1.32 -23.28
CA ALA A 30 2.01 -2.65 -23.53
C ALA A 30 1.35 -3.70 -22.62
N SER A 31 0.87 -4.80 -23.21
CA SER A 31 0.20 -5.90 -22.51
C SER A 31 1.09 -6.58 -21.48
N LEU A 32 0.49 -6.97 -20.35
CA LEU A 32 1.13 -7.69 -19.26
C LEU A 32 0.92 -9.20 -19.43
N VAL A 33 1.99 -9.98 -19.39
CA VAL A 33 1.92 -11.45 -19.52
C VAL A 33 2.25 -12.11 -18.19
N LEU A 34 1.44 -13.08 -17.77
CA LEU A 34 1.66 -13.89 -16.58
C LEU A 34 2.08 -15.31 -16.95
N VAL A 35 3.23 -15.76 -16.43
CA VAL A 35 3.78 -17.12 -16.61
C VAL A 35 4.01 -17.81 -15.27
N GLY A 36 4.16 -19.13 -15.28
CA GLY A 36 4.37 -19.96 -14.08
C GLY A 36 3.60 -21.28 -14.15
N ILE A 37 3.90 -22.21 -13.26
CA ILE A 37 3.20 -23.52 -13.24
C ILE A 37 1.71 -23.42 -12.85
N ARG A 38 0.95 -24.48 -13.15
CA ARG A 38 -0.45 -24.62 -12.71
C ARG A 38 -0.51 -24.57 -11.18
N GLY A 39 -1.52 -23.88 -10.63
CA GLY A 39 -1.71 -23.74 -9.18
C GLY A 39 -1.02 -22.51 -8.55
N SER A 40 -0.13 -21.82 -9.26
CA SER A 40 0.56 -20.63 -8.75
C SER A 40 -0.35 -19.40 -8.58
N GLY A 41 -1.54 -19.39 -9.19
CA GLY A 41 -2.53 -18.32 -9.03
C GLY A 41 -2.67 -17.36 -10.22
N LYS A 42 -1.98 -17.64 -11.35
CA LYS A 42 -1.98 -16.79 -12.56
C LYS A 42 -3.36 -16.29 -12.98
N ARG A 43 -4.38 -17.15 -13.03
CA ARG A 43 -5.73 -16.76 -13.48
C ARG A 43 -6.38 -15.76 -12.54
N SER A 44 -6.32 -16.01 -11.22
CA SER A 44 -6.88 -15.11 -10.20
C SER A 44 -6.15 -13.77 -10.18
N LEU A 45 -4.82 -13.80 -10.21
CA LEU A 45 -3.99 -12.60 -10.29
C LEU A 45 -4.19 -11.85 -11.62
N GLY A 46 -4.41 -12.57 -12.72
CA GLY A 46 -4.72 -12.00 -14.04
C GLY A 46 -6.00 -11.17 -14.04
N PHE A 47 -7.06 -11.64 -13.37
CA PHE A 47 -8.27 -10.83 -13.15
C PHE A 47 -7.98 -9.59 -12.31
N ILE A 48 -7.20 -9.71 -11.24
CA ILE A 48 -6.81 -8.58 -10.39
C ILE A 48 -6.04 -7.54 -11.21
N ALA A 49 -5.05 -7.97 -12.00
CA ALA A 49 -4.27 -7.07 -12.85
C ALA A 49 -5.11 -6.41 -13.95
N ALA A 50 -6.02 -7.15 -14.58
CA ALA A 50 -6.91 -6.62 -15.60
C ALA A 50 -7.82 -5.53 -15.03
N ALA A 51 -8.37 -5.74 -13.83
CA ALA A 51 -9.15 -4.71 -13.13
C ALA A 51 -8.27 -3.53 -12.69
N ALA A 52 -7.08 -3.80 -12.15
CA ALA A 52 -6.16 -2.78 -11.64
C ALA A 52 -5.66 -1.81 -12.71
N LEU A 53 -5.43 -2.33 -13.93
CA LEU A 53 -4.90 -1.62 -15.09
C LEU A 53 -5.99 -1.17 -16.08
N ASN A 54 -7.25 -1.51 -15.82
CA ASN A 54 -8.38 -1.30 -16.74
C ASN A 54 -8.12 -1.88 -18.15
N ARG A 55 -7.76 -3.17 -18.22
CA ARG A 55 -7.36 -3.88 -19.45
C ARG A 55 -8.19 -5.14 -19.67
N ARG A 56 -8.25 -5.60 -20.92
CA ARG A 56 -8.91 -6.87 -21.26
C ARG A 56 -8.11 -8.06 -20.72
N PHE A 57 -8.79 -9.01 -20.09
CA PHE A 57 -8.15 -10.25 -19.64
C PHE A 57 -8.31 -11.37 -20.68
N ILE A 58 -7.22 -12.01 -21.06
CA ILE A 58 -7.16 -13.10 -22.05
C ILE A 58 -6.51 -14.31 -21.40
N THR A 59 -7.14 -15.47 -21.52
CA THR A 59 -6.61 -16.76 -21.05
C THR A 59 -6.31 -17.67 -22.23
N GLU A 60 -5.18 -18.38 -22.17
CA GLU A 60 -4.75 -19.33 -23.20
C GLU A 60 -5.83 -20.36 -23.56
N ASP A 61 -6.55 -20.91 -22.56
CA ASP A 61 -7.61 -21.91 -22.78
C ASP A 61 -8.78 -21.36 -23.61
N TYR A 62 -9.22 -20.13 -23.31
CA TYR A 62 -10.32 -19.48 -24.04
C TYR A 62 -9.90 -19.17 -25.48
N TYR A 63 -8.71 -18.58 -25.65
CA TYR A 63 -8.21 -18.20 -26.97
C TYR A 63 -7.94 -19.42 -27.85
N PHE A 64 -7.46 -20.53 -27.29
CA PHE A 64 -7.31 -21.79 -28.02
C PHE A 64 -8.65 -22.30 -28.54
N LYS A 65 -9.71 -22.24 -27.72
CA LYS A 65 -11.06 -22.62 -28.15
C LYS A 65 -11.59 -21.68 -29.23
N GLU A 66 -11.37 -20.39 -29.08
CA GLU A 66 -11.79 -19.37 -30.06
C GLU A 66 -11.15 -19.62 -31.44
N VAL A 67 -9.86 -19.93 -31.47
CA VAL A 67 -9.11 -20.13 -32.74
C VAL A 67 -9.34 -21.51 -33.35
N THR A 68 -9.51 -22.57 -32.55
CA THR A 68 -9.60 -23.96 -33.05
C THR A 68 -11.02 -24.51 -33.11
N GLY A 69 -11.99 -23.83 -32.48
CA GLY A 69 -13.36 -24.31 -32.29
C GLY A 69 -13.51 -25.41 -31.23
N LEU A 70 -12.41 -25.95 -30.69
CA LEU A 70 -12.38 -27.05 -29.74
C LEU A 70 -11.64 -26.64 -28.46
N THR A 71 -12.06 -27.16 -27.31
CA THR A 71 -11.24 -27.06 -26.11
C THR A 71 -9.93 -27.82 -26.29
N ARG A 72 -8.90 -27.46 -25.52
CA ARG A 72 -7.61 -28.18 -25.52
C ARG A 72 -7.75 -29.68 -25.27
N HIS A 73 -8.67 -30.07 -24.38
CA HIS A 73 -8.92 -31.48 -24.07
C HIS A 73 -9.56 -32.22 -25.25
N GLU A 74 -10.59 -31.63 -25.86
CA GLU A 74 -11.24 -32.20 -27.06
C GLU A 74 -10.27 -32.28 -28.24
N PHE A 75 -9.43 -31.26 -28.43
CA PHE A 75 -8.41 -31.24 -29.48
C PHE A 75 -7.36 -32.35 -29.26
N LEU A 76 -6.89 -32.52 -28.02
CA LEU A 76 -5.93 -33.57 -27.67
C LEU A 76 -6.50 -34.97 -27.92
N LEU A 77 -7.77 -35.21 -27.57
CA LEU A 77 -8.44 -36.49 -27.80
C LEU A 77 -8.64 -36.77 -29.30
N LYS A 78 -8.96 -35.73 -30.09
CA LYS A 78 -9.27 -35.86 -31.52
C LYS A 78 -8.02 -36.01 -32.41
N PHE A 79 -6.95 -35.27 -32.11
CA PHE A 79 -5.78 -35.16 -32.99
C PHE A 79 -4.49 -35.72 -32.37
N GLY A 80 -4.53 -36.16 -31.11
CA GLY A 80 -3.38 -36.72 -30.41
C GLY A 80 -2.38 -35.68 -29.90
N SER A 81 -1.38 -36.14 -29.15
CA SER A 81 -0.45 -35.29 -28.41
C SER A 81 0.52 -34.48 -29.28
N HIS A 82 0.99 -35.06 -30.38
CA HIS A 82 1.96 -34.40 -31.26
C HIS A 82 1.33 -33.20 -31.98
N GLU A 83 0.15 -33.38 -32.57
CA GLU A 83 -0.57 -32.29 -33.23
C GLU A 83 -1.03 -31.23 -32.24
N PHE A 84 -1.50 -31.65 -31.05
CA PHE A 84 -1.81 -30.73 -29.97
C PHE A 84 -0.62 -29.84 -29.60
N GLN A 85 0.57 -30.40 -29.38
CA GLN A 85 1.77 -29.61 -29.03
C GLN A 85 2.15 -28.61 -30.12
N ARG A 86 2.09 -29.02 -31.41
CA ARG A 86 2.35 -28.12 -32.53
C ARG A 86 1.35 -26.97 -32.55
N ARG A 87 0.05 -27.31 -32.50
CA ARG A 87 -1.03 -26.32 -32.59
C ARG A 87 -1.05 -25.38 -31.39
N ASP A 88 -0.75 -25.88 -30.20
CA ASP A 88 -0.67 -25.10 -28.96
C ASP A 88 0.42 -24.03 -29.05
N VAL A 89 1.60 -24.38 -29.57
CA VAL A 89 2.70 -23.43 -29.78
C VAL A 89 2.32 -22.35 -30.81
N GLU A 90 1.65 -22.72 -31.90
CA GLU A 90 1.18 -21.77 -32.92
C GLU A 90 0.16 -20.79 -32.35
N VAL A 91 -0.88 -21.31 -31.69
CA VAL A 91 -1.96 -20.51 -31.11
C VAL A 91 -1.44 -19.59 -30.02
N LEU A 92 -0.50 -20.04 -29.18
CA LEU A 92 0.09 -19.22 -28.13
C LEU A 92 0.91 -18.05 -28.70
N LYS A 93 1.66 -18.26 -29.78
CA LYS A 93 2.34 -17.16 -30.51
C LYS A 93 1.32 -16.16 -31.08
N MET A 94 0.29 -16.67 -31.75
CA MET A 94 -0.80 -15.83 -32.28
C MET A 94 -1.47 -15.02 -31.17
N MET A 95 -1.69 -15.61 -29.99
CA MET A 95 -2.28 -14.92 -28.86
C MET A 95 -1.43 -13.72 -28.43
N LEU A 96 -0.12 -13.93 -28.28
CA LEU A 96 0.83 -12.89 -27.87
C LEU A 96 0.93 -11.77 -28.92
N ASP A 97 0.99 -12.11 -30.21
CA ASP A 97 1.15 -11.14 -31.30
C ASP A 97 -0.11 -10.32 -31.56
N ASN A 98 -1.29 -10.94 -31.51
CA ASN A 98 -2.56 -10.25 -31.75
C ASN A 98 -2.97 -9.33 -30.59
N HIS A 99 -2.37 -9.50 -29.41
CA HIS A 99 -2.77 -8.81 -28.18
C HIS A 99 -1.59 -8.12 -27.47
N ARG A 100 -0.69 -7.49 -28.24
CA ARG A 100 0.50 -6.81 -27.68
C ARG A 100 0.17 -5.59 -26.83
N MET A 101 -1.01 -4.99 -27.00
CA MET A 101 -1.43 -3.77 -26.31
C MET A 101 -2.77 -3.96 -25.59
N HIS A 102 -2.99 -3.22 -24.51
CA HIS A 102 -4.25 -3.12 -23.75
C HIS A 102 -4.81 -4.43 -23.16
N CYS A 103 -3.96 -5.45 -22.98
CA CYS A 103 -4.37 -6.73 -22.41
C CYS A 103 -3.56 -7.12 -21.15
N VAL A 104 -4.16 -8.03 -20.37
CA VAL A 104 -3.46 -8.91 -19.44
C VAL A 104 -3.65 -10.34 -19.97
N ILE A 105 -2.55 -11.05 -20.17
CA ILE A 105 -2.53 -12.37 -20.82
C ILE A 105 -2.05 -13.41 -19.81
N GLU A 106 -2.82 -14.46 -19.62
CA GLU A 106 -2.42 -15.63 -18.84
C GLU A 106 -1.93 -16.74 -19.77
N CYS A 107 -0.67 -17.15 -19.60
CA CYS A 107 -0.09 -18.30 -20.27
C CYS A 107 -0.15 -19.53 -19.35
N GLY A 108 -0.69 -20.63 -19.84
CA GLY A 108 -0.71 -21.96 -19.24
C GLY A 108 0.64 -22.68 -19.34
N LEU A 109 0.62 -24.01 -19.18
CA LEU A 109 1.84 -24.83 -19.12
C LEU A 109 2.65 -24.87 -20.43
N GLY A 110 2.07 -24.45 -21.55
CA GLY A 110 2.78 -24.29 -22.83
C GLY A 110 3.98 -23.34 -22.74
N SER A 111 3.99 -22.43 -21.76
CA SER A 111 5.10 -21.51 -21.46
C SER A 111 6.42 -22.20 -21.08
N LEU A 112 6.38 -23.47 -20.65
CA LEU A 112 7.57 -24.24 -20.31
C LEU A 112 8.28 -24.86 -21.53
N THR A 113 7.65 -24.84 -22.71
CA THR A 113 8.27 -25.37 -23.92
C THR A 113 9.40 -24.44 -24.39
N ARG A 114 10.52 -25.01 -24.84
CA ARG A 114 11.70 -24.23 -25.26
C ARG A 114 11.39 -23.21 -26.35
N ILE A 115 10.50 -23.56 -27.28
CA ILE A 115 10.09 -22.69 -28.39
C ILE A 115 9.37 -21.45 -27.86
N ILE A 116 8.44 -21.64 -26.91
CA ILE A 116 7.70 -20.53 -26.32
C ILE A 116 8.56 -19.73 -25.35
N GLN A 117 9.47 -20.35 -24.59
CA GLN A 117 10.42 -19.62 -23.75
C GLN A 117 11.28 -18.66 -24.57
N GLU A 118 11.80 -19.09 -25.72
CA GLU A 118 12.56 -18.23 -26.63
C GLU A 118 11.67 -17.11 -27.21
N TYR A 119 10.41 -17.41 -27.52
CA TYR A 119 9.45 -16.42 -27.99
C TYR A 119 9.15 -15.35 -26.94
N LEU A 120 8.80 -15.78 -25.72
CA LEU A 120 8.55 -14.92 -24.57
C LEU A 120 9.78 -14.11 -24.19
N ARG A 121 10.99 -14.64 -24.32
CA ARG A 121 12.23 -13.89 -24.10
C ARG A 121 12.37 -12.71 -25.06
N ARG A 122 11.96 -12.86 -26.32
CA ARG A 122 11.93 -11.75 -27.29
C ARG A 122 10.78 -10.80 -27.00
N TYR A 123 9.62 -11.33 -26.63
CA TYR A 123 8.44 -10.56 -26.23
C TYR A 123 8.73 -9.66 -25.02
N ALA A 124 9.47 -10.18 -24.05
CA ALA A 124 9.94 -9.51 -22.83
C ALA A 124 10.81 -8.28 -23.09
N LEU A 125 11.28 -8.05 -24.34
CA LEU A 125 12.01 -6.83 -24.70
C LEU A 125 11.09 -5.62 -24.89
N SER A 126 9.81 -5.85 -25.23
CA SER A 126 8.83 -4.78 -25.49
C SER A 126 7.66 -4.78 -24.50
N ASN A 127 7.44 -5.88 -23.80
CA ASN A 127 6.27 -6.08 -22.95
C ASN A 127 6.68 -6.70 -21.60
N PRO A 128 6.02 -6.32 -20.50
CA PRO A 128 6.32 -6.90 -19.19
C PRO A 128 5.82 -8.35 -19.11
N VAL A 129 6.75 -9.27 -18.80
CA VAL A 129 6.43 -10.67 -18.50
C VAL A 129 6.74 -10.96 -17.03
N VAL A 130 5.71 -11.36 -16.27
CA VAL A 130 5.77 -11.62 -14.83
C VAL A 130 5.70 -13.11 -14.55
N TYR A 131 6.72 -13.64 -13.89
CA TYR A 131 6.72 -15.00 -13.37
C TYR A 131 6.08 -15.05 -11.98
N ILE A 132 4.99 -15.81 -11.85
CA ILE A 132 4.25 -15.99 -10.60
C ILE A 132 4.76 -17.24 -9.86
N LEU A 133 5.36 -17.01 -8.71
CA LEU A 133 5.85 -18.05 -7.79
C LEU A 133 4.81 -18.35 -6.72
N ARG A 134 4.82 -19.59 -6.23
CA ARG A 134 4.07 -20.01 -5.04
C ARG A 134 4.77 -21.21 -4.42
N ASP A 135 4.58 -21.38 -3.12
CA ASP A 135 5.08 -22.54 -2.38
C ASP A 135 4.68 -23.88 -3.05
N MET A 136 5.66 -24.76 -3.26
CA MET A 136 5.45 -25.99 -4.02
C MET A 136 4.65 -27.02 -3.22
N ASP A 137 4.79 -27.07 -1.90
CA ASP A 137 4.01 -27.96 -1.04
C ASP A 137 2.52 -27.57 -1.09
N GLN A 138 2.24 -26.27 -1.21
CA GLN A 138 0.89 -25.76 -1.44
C GLN A 138 0.34 -26.14 -2.81
N ILE A 139 1.15 -26.04 -3.86
CA ILE A 139 0.72 -26.46 -5.21
C ILE A 139 0.46 -27.96 -5.23
N GLN A 140 1.32 -28.76 -4.59
CA GLN A 140 1.16 -30.21 -4.50
C GLN A 140 -0.15 -30.58 -3.81
N ARG A 141 -0.46 -29.97 -2.66
CA ARG A 141 -1.75 -30.17 -1.96
C ARG A 141 -2.94 -29.71 -2.79
N LEU A 142 -2.87 -28.53 -3.39
CA LEU A 142 -3.97 -27.95 -4.18
C LEU A 142 -4.33 -28.78 -5.42
N LEU A 143 -3.32 -29.34 -6.08
CA LEU A 143 -3.49 -30.12 -7.32
C LEU A 143 -3.50 -31.64 -7.08
N GLN A 144 -3.38 -32.09 -5.82
CA GLN A 144 -3.30 -33.50 -5.43
C GLN A 144 -2.23 -34.26 -6.22
N LEU A 145 -1.05 -33.65 -6.37
CA LEU A 145 0.04 -34.22 -7.16
C LEU A 145 0.79 -35.30 -6.38
N GLN A 146 1.18 -36.36 -7.09
CA GLN A 146 2.16 -37.33 -6.60
C GLN A 146 3.54 -36.68 -6.48
N ASP A 147 4.38 -37.13 -5.54
CA ASP A 147 5.71 -36.55 -5.26
C ASP A 147 6.60 -36.44 -6.50
N SER A 148 6.58 -37.47 -7.36
CA SER A 148 7.37 -37.48 -8.60
C SER A 148 6.92 -36.43 -9.62
N SER A 149 5.65 -36.05 -9.60
CA SER A 149 5.08 -35.00 -10.45
C SER A 149 5.33 -33.62 -9.86
N ALA A 150 5.21 -33.48 -8.54
CA ALA A 150 5.55 -32.26 -7.81
C ALA A 150 7.03 -31.91 -7.98
N LYS A 151 7.95 -32.86 -7.81
CA LYS A 151 9.39 -32.67 -8.05
C LYS A 151 9.71 -32.26 -9.49
N ARG A 152 9.06 -32.89 -10.48
CA ARG A 152 9.24 -32.52 -11.89
C ARG A 152 8.79 -31.09 -12.18
N LEU A 153 7.63 -30.68 -11.66
CA LEU A 153 7.13 -29.32 -11.81
C LEU A 153 8.00 -28.31 -11.05
N GLY A 154 8.38 -28.60 -9.81
CA GLY A 154 9.25 -27.74 -9.01
C GLY A 154 10.63 -27.52 -9.63
N ASN A 155 11.20 -28.54 -10.27
CA ASN A 155 12.46 -28.41 -11.02
C ASN A 155 12.30 -27.64 -12.34
N GLY A 156 11.10 -27.68 -12.94
CA GLY A 156 10.78 -27.01 -14.19
C GLY A 156 10.37 -25.54 -14.02
N ASP A 157 9.76 -25.17 -12.91
CA ASP A 157 9.19 -23.83 -12.69
C ASP A 157 10.22 -22.69 -12.76
N PRO A 158 11.44 -22.83 -12.17
CA PRO A 158 12.49 -21.81 -12.26
C PRO A 158 12.92 -21.42 -13.68
N TYR A 159 12.66 -22.27 -14.69
CA TYR A 159 13.01 -21.94 -16.08
C TYR A 159 12.25 -20.73 -16.64
N HIS A 160 11.10 -20.35 -16.05
CA HIS A 160 10.39 -19.13 -16.40
C HIS A 160 11.22 -17.85 -16.21
N ARG A 161 12.28 -17.89 -15.37
CA ARG A 161 13.21 -16.75 -15.22
C ARG A 161 13.92 -16.37 -16.51
N ARG A 162 14.13 -17.34 -17.41
CA ARG A 162 14.80 -17.12 -18.70
C ARG A 162 13.96 -16.33 -19.70
N CYS A 163 12.66 -16.22 -19.46
CA CYS A 163 11.70 -15.57 -20.36
C CYS A 163 10.80 -14.53 -19.67
N SER A 164 11.18 -14.07 -18.47
CA SER A 164 10.45 -13.06 -17.70
C SER A 164 11.36 -11.90 -17.30
N ASN A 165 10.78 -10.71 -17.09
CA ASN A 165 11.47 -9.52 -16.58
C ASN A 165 11.27 -9.35 -15.07
N PHE A 166 10.10 -9.79 -14.58
CA PHE A 166 9.67 -9.61 -13.20
C PHE A 166 9.26 -10.93 -12.55
N GLU A 167 9.28 -10.91 -11.22
CA GLU A 167 8.88 -12.02 -10.36
C GLU A 167 7.96 -11.52 -9.25
N TYR A 168 6.90 -12.28 -8.98
CA TYR A 168 5.97 -12.02 -7.89
C TYR A 168 5.69 -13.31 -7.12
N TYR A 169 5.92 -13.30 -5.81
CA TYR A 169 5.63 -14.43 -4.95
C TYR A 169 4.22 -14.32 -4.39
N ASN A 170 3.34 -15.22 -4.81
CA ASN A 170 1.97 -15.30 -4.36
C ASN A 170 1.86 -16.01 -3.00
N LEU A 171 1.83 -15.21 -1.93
CA LEU A 171 1.68 -15.72 -0.56
C LEU A 171 0.29 -16.31 -0.31
N GLU A 172 0.26 -17.29 0.58
CA GLU A 172 -0.97 -17.84 1.15
C GLU A 172 -1.63 -16.81 2.07
N GLU A 173 -2.97 -16.78 2.05
CA GLU A 173 -3.75 -15.97 2.99
C GLU A 173 -4.10 -16.80 4.23
N ARG A 174 -3.89 -16.21 5.41
CA ARG A 174 -4.32 -16.83 6.67
C ARG A 174 -5.83 -16.70 6.77
N VAL A 175 -6.53 -17.82 6.95
CA VAL A 175 -7.98 -17.80 7.19
C VAL A 175 -8.21 -17.55 8.68
N PRO A 176 -8.96 -16.50 9.08
CA PRO A 176 -9.31 -16.27 10.48
C PRO A 176 -10.02 -17.48 11.10
N LEU A 177 -9.73 -17.78 12.37
CA LEU A 177 -10.27 -18.93 13.10
C LEU A 177 -11.80 -18.98 13.15
N GLU A 178 -12.51 -17.85 13.11
CA GLU A 178 -13.98 -17.82 13.10
C GLU A 178 -14.59 -18.41 11.81
N LEU A 179 -13.84 -18.41 10.69
CA LEU A 179 -14.24 -19.04 9.42
C LEU A 179 -13.82 -20.52 9.33
N SER A 180 -13.10 -21.04 10.34
CA SER A 180 -12.63 -22.42 10.38
C SER A 180 -13.62 -23.40 11.03
N LEU A 181 -14.71 -22.88 11.62
CA LEU A 181 -15.75 -23.69 12.29
C LEU A 181 -16.83 -24.23 11.33
N GLU A 182 -16.81 -23.86 10.05
CA GLU A 182 -17.66 -24.51 9.04
C GLU A 182 -16.91 -25.72 8.45
N GLU A 183 -17.03 -26.88 9.10
CA GLU A 183 -16.62 -28.17 8.54
C GLU A 183 -17.49 -28.51 7.31
N GLY A 184 -17.03 -28.09 6.14
CA GLY A 184 -17.62 -28.42 4.85
C GLY A 184 -16.63 -28.13 3.72
N THR A 185 -16.67 -28.91 2.65
CA THR A 185 -15.85 -28.68 1.46
C THR A 185 -16.04 -27.24 0.99
N PRO A 186 -14.98 -26.40 0.91
CA PRO A 186 -15.14 -24.98 0.65
C PRO A 186 -15.68 -24.79 -0.76
N ASP A 187 -16.96 -24.40 -0.86
CA ASP A 187 -17.53 -24.01 -2.13
C ASP A 187 -16.74 -22.81 -2.65
N ARG A 188 -16.08 -22.97 -3.82
CA ARG A 188 -15.35 -21.89 -4.52
C ARG A 188 -16.27 -20.74 -4.92
N ARG A 189 -17.59 -20.93 -4.79
CA ARG A 189 -18.64 -19.93 -5.00
C ARG A 189 -19.06 -19.20 -3.71
N SER A 190 -18.55 -19.59 -2.54
CA SER A 190 -18.86 -18.94 -1.25
C SER A 190 -18.20 -17.56 -1.12
N VAL A 191 -18.88 -16.64 -0.42
CA VAL A 191 -18.35 -15.33 -0.03
C VAL A 191 -17.12 -15.48 0.90
N ASN A 192 -17.05 -16.56 1.67
CA ASN A 192 -15.93 -16.92 2.54
C ASN A 192 -14.62 -17.17 1.73
N TYR A 193 -14.71 -17.66 0.49
CA TYR A 193 -13.55 -17.78 -0.40
C TYR A 193 -13.07 -16.43 -0.93
N SER A 194 -13.97 -15.46 -1.00
CA SER A 194 -13.74 -14.15 -1.58
C SER A 194 -12.93 -13.22 -0.65
N PHE A 195 -12.99 -13.47 0.67
CA PHE A 195 -12.11 -12.91 1.69
C PHE A 195 -10.69 -13.53 1.71
N LYS A 196 -10.50 -14.71 1.08
CA LYS A 196 -9.18 -15.39 0.97
C LYS A 196 -8.28 -14.84 -0.15
N LEU A 197 -8.65 -13.72 -0.78
CA LEU A 197 -7.82 -13.05 -1.80
C LEU A 197 -7.64 -11.55 -1.53
N LYS A 198 -7.93 -11.07 -0.32
CA LYS A 198 -7.99 -9.63 -0.03
C LYS A 198 -6.59 -9.01 -0.06
N ASP A 199 -5.67 -9.56 0.71
CA ASP A 199 -4.29 -9.07 0.78
C ASP A 199 -3.56 -9.29 -0.53
N ALA A 200 -3.80 -10.43 -1.19
CA ALA A 200 -3.25 -10.72 -2.50
C ALA A 200 -3.73 -9.72 -3.56
N LYS A 201 -5.01 -9.28 -3.47
CA LYS A 201 -5.56 -8.27 -4.37
C LYS A 201 -4.89 -6.91 -4.15
N GLU A 202 -4.74 -6.46 -2.91
CA GLU A 202 -4.11 -5.17 -2.61
C GLU A 202 -2.64 -5.14 -3.05
N ASP A 203 -1.84 -6.12 -2.60
CA ASP A 203 -0.42 -6.25 -2.90
C ASP A 203 -0.17 -6.36 -4.42
N PHE A 204 -0.85 -7.29 -5.10
CA PHE A 204 -0.64 -7.48 -6.53
C PHE A 204 -1.11 -6.28 -7.35
N THR A 205 -2.17 -5.58 -6.94
CA THR A 205 -2.62 -4.33 -7.59
C THR A 205 -1.53 -3.27 -7.53
N GLN A 206 -0.89 -3.08 -6.38
CA GLN A 206 0.20 -2.13 -6.22
C GLN A 206 1.42 -2.53 -7.07
N PHE A 207 1.80 -3.81 -7.02
CA PHE A 207 2.90 -4.35 -7.80
C PHE A 207 2.72 -4.13 -9.32
N VAL A 208 1.57 -4.52 -9.90
CA VAL A 208 1.38 -4.40 -11.35
C VAL A 208 1.31 -2.95 -11.82
N ARG A 209 0.75 -2.06 -11.01
CA ARG A 209 0.76 -0.61 -11.29
C ARG A 209 2.19 -0.08 -11.27
N PHE A 210 2.97 -0.44 -10.24
CA PHE A 210 4.37 -0.03 -10.12
C PHE A 210 5.24 -0.48 -11.31
N ILE A 211 5.19 -1.74 -11.71
CA ILE A 211 6.08 -2.25 -12.78
C ILE A 211 5.66 -1.81 -14.19
N THR A 212 4.41 -1.39 -14.38
CA THR A 212 3.92 -0.91 -15.69
C THR A 212 4.02 0.61 -15.82
N GLY A 213 4.44 1.32 -14.76
CA GLY A 213 4.32 2.78 -14.71
C GLY A 213 2.88 3.28 -14.67
N ALA A 214 1.89 2.37 -14.65
CA ALA A 214 0.49 2.67 -14.39
C ALA A 214 0.24 2.85 -12.89
N THR A 215 1.28 3.16 -12.10
CA THR A 215 1.14 4.00 -10.92
C THR A 215 0.38 5.21 -11.37
N THR A 216 -0.92 5.11 -11.15
CA THR A 216 -1.76 6.25 -10.99
C THR A 216 -1.01 7.16 -10.00
N THR A 217 -0.36 8.21 -10.50
CA THR A 217 -1.08 9.48 -10.42
C THR A 217 -2.51 9.15 -10.86
N ASP A 218 -3.33 8.76 -9.90
CA ASP A 218 -4.70 9.20 -9.98
C ASP A 218 -4.40 10.65 -9.67
N PRO A 219 -4.37 11.56 -10.66
CA PRO A 219 -3.88 12.91 -10.47
C PRO A 219 -4.95 13.69 -9.71
N GLY A 220 -5.35 13.13 -8.58
CA GLY A 220 -5.57 13.80 -7.33
C GLY A 220 -6.68 13.18 -6.48
N LEU A 221 -6.81 13.50 -5.24
CA LEU A 221 -5.88 13.90 -4.22
C LEU A 221 -5.02 15.08 -4.68
N ASP A 222 -5.68 16.19 -4.98
CA ASP A 222 -5.05 17.52 -5.13
C ASP A 222 -4.43 18.04 -3.82
N SER A 223 -4.05 17.14 -2.91
CA SER A 223 -3.68 17.46 -1.53
C SER A 223 -2.27 16.93 -1.27
N PRO A 224 -1.22 17.79 -1.31
CA PRO A 224 0.16 17.38 -1.02
C PRO A 224 0.37 16.91 0.43
N PHE A 225 -0.68 16.98 1.26
CA PHE A 225 -0.71 16.41 2.60
C PHE A 225 -0.90 14.89 2.60
N VAL A 226 -1.31 14.27 1.48
CA VAL A 226 -1.53 12.82 1.41
C VAL A 226 -0.20 12.07 1.35
N LEU A 227 0.03 11.20 2.34
CA LEU A 227 1.28 10.50 2.55
C LEU A 227 1.72 9.63 1.36
N LEU A 228 0.77 8.92 0.75
CA LEU A 228 1.04 7.95 -0.33
C LEU A 228 1.40 8.61 -1.66
N GLU A 229 1.10 9.90 -1.82
CA GLU A 229 1.36 10.64 -3.07
C GLU A 229 2.72 11.33 -3.08
N THR A 230 3.26 11.59 -1.89
CA THR A 230 4.57 12.21 -1.74
C THR A 230 5.59 11.14 -1.37
N PRO A 231 6.50 10.77 -2.28
CA PRO A 231 7.48 9.72 -2.01
C PRO A 231 8.39 10.11 -0.82
N PRO A 232 8.89 9.14 -0.04
CA PRO A 232 9.71 9.38 1.15
C PRO A 232 10.83 10.42 0.99
N GLU A 233 11.52 10.45 -0.15
CA GLU A 233 12.63 11.37 -0.41
C GLU A 233 12.21 12.81 -0.72
N ARG A 234 10.91 13.10 -0.74
CA ARG A 234 10.36 14.46 -0.85
C ARG A 234 9.68 14.93 0.43
N ARG A 235 9.75 14.12 1.50
CA ARG A 235 9.19 14.44 2.82
C ARG A 235 10.32 14.69 3.81
N SER A 236 10.06 15.56 4.78
CA SER A 236 11.02 15.89 5.84
C SER A 236 11.08 14.83 6.94
N TYR A 237 12.29 14.53 7.40
CA TYR A 237 12.64 13.61 8.48
C TYR A 237 12.02 12.21 8.30
N THR A 238 12.29 11.60 7.15
CA THR A 238 11.87 10.23 6.83
C THR A 238 12.90 9.18 7.23
N HIS A 239 12.44 8.01 7.63
CA HIS A 239 13.27 6.94 8.17
C HIS A 239 13.11 5.61 7.41
N ALA A 240 14.19 4.84 7.28
CA ALA A 240 14.17 3.50 6.71
C ALA A 240 14.55 2.47 7.78
N VAL A 241 13.64 1.55 8.12
CA VAL A 241 13.93 0.51 9.12
C VAL A 241 14.82 -0.55 8.48
N LEU A 242 16.05 -0.70 8.98
CA LEU A 242 16.99 -1.70 8.48
C LEU A 242 16.62 -3.10 8.98
N LEU A 243 16.36 -4.02 8.05
CA LEU A 243 16.15 -5.43 8.30
C LEU A 243 17.16 -6.27 7.53
N ARG A 244 17.93 -7.07 8.25
CA ARG A 244 18.84 -8.06 7.65
C ARG A 244 18.06 -9.26 7.16
N PHE A 245 18.37 -9.71 5.95
CA PHE A 245 17.72 -10.88 5.34
C PHE A 245 17.92 -12.13 6.19
N SER A 246 19.08 -12.32 6.79
CA SER A 246 19.36 -13.43 7.70
C SER A 246 18.43 -13.48 8.92
N ALA A 247 18.16 -12.32 9.54
CA ALA A 247 17.24 -12.23 10.68
C ALA A 247 15.79 -12.52 10.26
N LEU A 248 15.40 -12.00 9.10
CA LEU A 248 14.06 -12.20 8.54
C LEU A 248 13.82 -13.66 8.14
N HIS A 249 14.79 -14.28 7.46
CA HIS A 249 14.73 -15.67 7.01
C HIS A 249 14.61 -16.64 8.19
N ASN A 250 15.29 -16.36 9.29
CA ASN A 250 15.24 -17.14 10.53
C ASN A 250 14.06 -16.76 11.45
N THR A 251 13.11 -15.93 10.98
CA THR A 251 11.91 -15.51 11.73
C THR A 251 12.21 -14.87 13.09
N LEU A 252 13.33 -14.16 13.20
CA LEU A 252 13.78 -13.53 14.44
C LEU A 252 13.12 -12.16 14.69
N VAL A 253 12.38 -11.63 13.71
CA VAL A 253 11.75 -10.31 13.76
C VAL A 253 10.24 -10.45 13.71
N ASP A 254 9.58 -9.83 14.68
CA ASP A 254 8.12 -9.71 14.70
C ASP A 254 7.68 -8.58 13.79
N LEU A 255 7.30 -8.93 12.56
CA LEU A 255 6.96 -7.97 11.50
C LEU A 255 5.69 -7.18 11.80
N GLU A 256 4.75 -7.74 12.56
CA GLU A 256 3.50 -7.04 12.92
C GLU A 256 3.79 -5.83 13.83
N LYS A 257 4.89 -5.89 14.59
CA LYS A 257 5.35 -4.76 15.42
C LYS A 257 6.10 -3.67 14.64
N LEU A 258 6.45 -3.90 13.37
CA LEU A 258 7.16 -2.89 12.57
C LEU A 258 6.22 -1.83 11.97
N GLU A 259 4.90 -1.94 12.21
CA GLU A 259 3.94 -0.94 11.77
C GLU A 259 4.34 0.46 12.26
N SER A 260 4.45 1.40 11.32
CA SER A 260 4.82 2.80 11.59
C SER A 260 6.19 3.01 12.26
N GLY A 261 7.05 2.00 12.21
CA GLY A 261 8.45 2.09 12.62
C GLY A 261 9.33 2.96 11.68
N GLY A 262 8.83 3.30 10.49
CA GLY A 262 9.50 4.14 9.51
C GLY A 262 8.65 4.41 8.27
N ASP A 263 9.28 5.03 7.27
CA ASP A 263 8.70 5.43 5.98
C ASP A 263 9.07 4.50 4.82
N ALA A 264 10.07 3.66 5.05
CA ALA A 264 10.51 2.59 4.16
C ALA A 264 11.07 1.42 4.99
N ILE A 265 11.17 0.25 4.39
CA ILE A 265 11.89 -0.90 4.94
C ILE A 265 13.15 -1.12 4.10
N GLU A 266 14.33 -1.06 4.72
CA GLU A 266 15.58 -1.44 4.07
C GLU A 266 15.86 -2.93 4.28
N LEU A 267 15.56 -3.75 3.28
CA LEU A 267 15.90 -5.17 3.26
C LEU A 267 17.36 -5.32 2.80
N CYS A 268 18.26 -5.55 3.76
CA CYS A 268 19.67 -5.72 3.53
C CYS A 268 20.03 -7.20 3.34
N ILE A 269 20.49 -7.55 2.14
CA ILE A 269 20.93 -8.89 1.78
C ILE A 269 22.33 -9.14 2.33
N ASP A 270 22.41 -9.90 3.40
CA ASP A 270 23.64 -10.24 4.14
C ASP A 270 23.98 -11.74 4.10
N MET A 271 23.14 -12.54 3.45
CA MET A 271 23.40 -13.95 3.16
C MET A 271 22.83 -14.34 1.79
N TRP A 272 23.53 -15.21 1.06
CA TRP A 272 23.08 -15.70 -0.23
C TRP A 272 23.45 -17.18 -0.44
N ASN A 273 22.43 -18.02 -0.61
CA ASN A 273 22.55 -19.45 -0.87
C ASN A 273 21.64 -19.84 -2.06
N PRO A 274 21.71 -21.07 -2.60
CA PRO A 274 20.87 -21.46 -3.74
C PRO A 274 19.36 -21.30 -3.51
N ASP A 275 18.90 -21.44 -2.26
CA ASP A 275 17.49 -21.28 -1.86
C ASP A 275 17.11 -19.81 -1.58
N ALA A 276 18.10 -18.92 -1.45
CA ALA A 276 17.90 -17.51 -1.10
C ALA A 276 17.06 -16.78 -2.14
N VAL A 277 17.15 -17.16 -3.42
CA VAL A 277 16.33 -16.58 -4.49
C VAL A 277 14.84 -16.68 -4.14
N SER A 278 14.34 -17.89 -3.84
CA SER A 278 12.94 -18.10 -3.49
C SER A 278 12.58 -17.46 -2.13
N ALA A 279 13.48 -17.59 -1.15
CA ALA A 279 13.28 -17.02 0.18
C ALA A 279 13.21 -15.49 0.18
N VAL A 280 14.05 -14.80 -0.61
CA VAL A 280 14.03 -13.34 -0.76
C VAL A 280 12.73 -12.91 -1.44
N ALA A 281 12.29 -13.60 -2.51
CA ALA A 281 11.01 -13.27 -3.16
C ALA A 281 9.83 -13.40 -2.20
N LYS A 282 9.78 -14.49 -1.41
CA LYS A 282 8.76 -14.69 -0.38
C LYS A 282 8.79 -13.56 0.65
N ASN A 283 9.97 -13.21 1.16
CA ASN A 283 10.12 -12.18 2.18
C ASN A 283 9.80 -10.76 1.68
N VAL A 284 10.13 -10.44 0.43
CA VAL A 284 9.70 -9.17 -0.19
C VAL A 284 8.17 -9.10 -0.26
N SER A 285 7.49 -10.17 -0.68
CA SER A 285 6.02 -10.20 -0.65
C SER A 285 5.46 -10.09 0.78
N VAL A 286 6.11 -10.70 1.77
CA VAL A 286 5.66 -10.61 3.18
C VAL A 286 5.77 -9.17 3.67
N LEU A 287 6.90 -8.51 3.41
CA LEU A 287 7.12 -7.12 3.77
C LEU A 287 6.12 -6.18 3.08
N ARG A 288 5.82 -6.38 1.78
CA ARG A 288 4.80 -5.60 1.07
C ARG A 288 3.44 -5.68 1.73
N ARG A 289 3.00 -6.89 2.12
CA ARG A 289 1.69 -7.09 2.76
C ARG A 289 1.61 -6.52 4.17
N ILE A 290 2.63 -6.75 4.99
CA ILE A 290 2.61 -6.35 6.41
C ILE A 290 2.97 -4.87 6.55
N ALA A 291 4.11 -4.45 6.00
CA ALA A 291 4.59 -3.10 6.20
C ALA A 291 3.80 -2.10 5.36
N LYS A 292 3.30 -2.46 4.17
CA LYS A 292 2.68 -1.53 3.19
C LYS A 292 3.50 -0.24 3.04
N LEU A 293 4.82 -0.39 2.96
CA LEU A 293 5.82 0.67 2.83
C LEU A 293 6.74 0.34 1.64
N PRO A 294 7.35 1.34 1.00
CA PRO A 294 8.39 1.12 0.01
C PRO A 294 9.55 0.29 0.56
N ILE A 295 10.11 -0.57 -0.29
CA ILE A 295 11.25 -1.41 0.05
C ILE A 295 12.52 -0.82 -0.58
N ILE A 296 13.55 -0.63 0.25
CA ILE A 296 14.92 -0.38 -0.19
C ILE A 296 15.64 -1.72 -0.16
N TYR A 297 16.05 -2.21 -1.33
CA TYR A 297 16.85 -3.42 -1.46
C TYR A 297 18.34 -3.06 -1.44
N SER A 298 19.06 -3.46 -0.40
CA SER A 298 20.49 -3.19 -0.24
C SER A 298 21.30 -4.46 -0.03
N ILE A 299 22.62 -4.39 -0.16
CA ILE A 299 23.51 -5.54 -0.11
C ILE A 299 24.62 -5.24 0.91
N ASP A 300 24.83 -6.13 1.88
CA ASP A 300 25.98 -6.09 2.76
C ASP A 300 27.12 -6.89 2.10
N ALA A 301 27.94 -6.19 1.32
CA ALA A 301 29.04 -6.80 0.56
C ALA A 301 30.05 -7.49 1.48
N GLU A 302 30.34 -6.91 2.65
CA GLU A 302 31.27 -7.49 3.64
C GLU A 302 30.72 -8.79 4.21
N ALA A 303 29.43 -8.82 4.61
CA ALA A 303 28.80 -10.04 5.11
C ALA A 303 28.77 -11.18 4.10
N LEU A 304 28.67 -10.86 2.81
CA LEU A 304 28.67 -11.82 1.71
C LEU A 304 30.08 -12.23 1.26
N GLY A 305 31.15 -11.67 1.86
CA GLY A 305 32.53 -11.92 1.43
C GLY A 305 32.84 -11.38 0.03
N ILE A 306 32.12 -10.34 -0.40
CA ILE A 306 32.33 -9.65 -1.68
C ILE A 306 33.41 -8.59 -1.46
N GLU A 307 34.68 -9.01 -1.56
CA GLU A 307 35.83 -8.10 -1.46
C GLU A 307 35.90 -7.14 -2.67
N THR A 308 36.40 -5.92 -2.43
CA THR A 308 36.82 -4.98 -3.47
C THR A 308 37.91 -5.60 -4.35
N PRO A 309 37.96 -5.29 -5.66
CA PRO A 309 38.76 -6.04 -6.62
C PRO A 309 40.27 -5.95 -6.33
N VAL A 310 40.81 -7.00 -5.70
CA VAL A 310 42.23 -7.36 -5.81
C VAL A 310 42.35 -8.35 -6.97
N SER A 311 43.45 -8.30 -7.69
CA SER A 311 43.77 -9.02 -8.94
C SER A 311 43.78 -10.56 -8.83
N ASP A 312 42.67 -11.18 -8.39
CA ASP A 312 42.54 -12.61 -8.12
C ASP A 312 41.28 -13.21 -8.79
N PRO A 313 41.30 -14.45 -9.32
CA PRO A 313 40.15 -15.06 -9.99
C PRO A 313 38.91 -15.23 -9.10
N VAL A 314 39.09 -15.31 -7.78
CA VAL A 314 38.00 -15.35 -6.79
C VAL A 314 37.23 -14.02 -6.77
N ALA A 315 37.92 -12.90 -6.96
CA ALA A 315 37.31 -11.56 -7.02
C ALA A 315 36.33 -11.41 -8.18
N ARG A 316 36.57 -12.06 -9.34
CA ARG A 316 35.63 -12.05 -10.47
C ARG A 316 34.31 -12.76 -10.15
N LYS A 317 34.37 -13.90 -9.46
CA LYS A 317 33.17 -14.67 -9.08
C LYS A 317 32.34 -13.94 -8.02
N ASN A 318 32.99 -13.24 -7.10
CA ASN A 318 32.32 -12.44 -6.06
C ASN A 318 31.71 -11.15 -6.63
N SER A 319 32.39 -10.50 -7.58
CA SER A 319 31.81 -9.39 -8.35
C SER A 319 30.56 -9.84 -9.12
N ASP A 320 30.58 -11.01 -9.76
CA ASP A 320 29.40 -11.55 -10.46
C ASP A 320 28.21 -11.82 -9.55
N LEU A 321 28.45 -12.24 -8.31
CA LEU A 321 27.38 -12.45 -7.33
C LEU A 321 26.67 -11.14 -6.98
N TYR A 322 27.43 -10.06 -6.75
CA TYR A 322 26.87 -8.74 -6.44
C TYR A 322 25.84 -8.29 -7.48
N PHE A 323 26.20 -8.32 -8.77
CA PHE A 323 25.32 -7.90 -9.85
C PHE A 323 24.15 -8.88 -10.09
N GLN A 324 24.33 -10.17 -9.80
CA GLN A 324 23.23 -11.14 -9.81
C GLN A 324 22.16 -10.82 -8.76
N ILE A 325 22.59 -10.43 -7.55
CA ILE A 325 21.70 -10.02 -6.46
C ILE A 325 20.97 -8.72 -6.83
N LEU A 326 21.67 -7.72 -7.38
CA LEU A 326 21.06 -6.47 -7.87
C LEU A 326 20.00 -6.71 -8.95
N GLU A 327 20.35 -7.49 -9.98
CA GLU A 327 19.42 -7.81 -11.06
C GLU A 327 18.20 -8.57 -10.50
N TYR A 328 18.38 -9.42 -9.49
CA TYR A 328 17.26 -10.07 -8.82
C TYR A 328 16.36 -9.07 -8.07
N GLY A 329 16.94 -8.09 -7.36
CA GLY A 329 16.20 -6.98 -6.76
C GLY A 329 15.30 -6.25 -7.77
N LEU A 330 15.82 -5.95 -8.97
CA LEU A 330 15.02 -5.34 -10.04
C LEU A 330 13.88 -6.23 -10.53
N ARG A 331 14.07 -7.56 -10.58
CA ARG A 331 13.00 -8.52 -10.95
C ARG A 331 11.86 -8.51 -9.94
N LEU A 332 12.15 -8.30 -8.66
CA LEU A 332 11.13 -8.23 -7.62
C LEU A 332 10.32 -6.91 -7.65
N GLY A 333 10.75 -5.93 -8.45
CA GLY A 333 10.07 -4.65 -8.63
C GLY A 333 10.05 -3.80 -7.36
N VAL A 334 11.14 -3.81 -6.59
CA VAL A 334 11.28 -2.98 -5.37
C VAL A 334 11.30 -1.49 -5.73
N GLU A 335 10.83 -0.64 -4.83
CA GLU A 335 10.73 0.81 -5.05
C GLU A 335 12.11 1.47 -5.12
N TYR A 336 13.05 1.00 -4.29
CA TYR A 336 14.43 1.47 -4.27
C TYR A 336 15.45 0.32 -4.30
N LEU A 337 16.55 0.55 -5.01
CA LEU A 337 17.69 -0.36 -5.08
C LEU A 337 18.97 0.40 -4.72
N SER A 338 19.73 -0.06 -3.74
CA SER A 338 21.01 0.53 -3.35
C SER A 338 22.17 -0.14 -4.07
N ILE A 339 23.01 0.65 -4.74
CA ILE A 339 24.25 0.19 -5.40
C ILE A 339 25.47 0.79 -4.70
N HIS A 340 26.58 0.06 -4.64
CA HIS A 340 27.84 0.55 -4.06
C HIS A 340 28.67 1.15 -5.19
N LEU A 341 29.01 2.44 -5.09
CA LEU A 341 29.70 3.16 -6.16
C LEU A 341 31.15 2.69 -6.38
N GLU A 342 31.71 1.92 -5.44
CA GLU A 342 33.05 1.31 -5.52
C GLU A 342 33.10 0.09 -6.47
N GLN A 343 31.95 -0.36 -6.97
CA GLN A 343 31.84 -1.50 -7.89
C GLN A 343 32.06 -1.08 -9.35
N ASP A 344 32.20 -2.06 -10.25
CA ASP A 344 32.47 -1.81 -11.68
C ASP A 344 31.45 -0.87 -12.34
N HIS A 345 31.90 0.31 -12.76
CA HIS A 345 31.06 1.37 -13.36
C HIS A 345 30.33 0.94 -14.63
N THR A 346 30.94 0.09 -15.45
CA THR A 346 30.32 -0.36 -16.71
C THR A 346 29.08 -1.19 -16.41
N ARG A 347 29.18 -2.12 -15.46
CA ARG A 347 28.07 -2.95 -15.02
C ARG A 347 27.05 -2.17 -14.20
N LEU A 348 27.48 -1.23 -13.36
CA LEU A 348 26.57 -0.34 -12.64
C LEU A 348 25.72 0.50 -13.61
N THR A 349 26.32 1.02 -14.68
CA THR A 349 25.62 1.75 -15.74
C THR A 349 24.52 0.87 -16.36
N GLN A 350 24.81 -0.41 -16.61
CA GLN A 350 23.82 -1.35 -17.14
C GLN A 350 22.64 -1.57 -16.18
N ILE A 351 22.90 -1.68 -14.87
CA ILE A 351 21.86 -1.80 -13.84
C ILE A 351 20.99 -0.54 -13.79
N VAL A 352 21.60 0.65 -13.80
CA VAL A 352 20.85 1.92 -13.79
C VAL A 352 19.99 2.06 -15.04
N GLN A 353 20.49 1.66 -16.22
CA GLN A 353 19.73 1.68 -17.47
C GLN A 353 18.60 0.63 -17.52
N SER A 354 18.72 -0.49 -16.80
CA SER A 354 17.74 -1.57 -16.77
C SER A 354 16.72 -1.47 -15.61
N ARG A 355 16.79 -0.40 -14.80
CA ARG A 355 16.04 -0.24 -13.54
C ARG A 355 14.51 -0.21 -13.67
N GLY A 356 13.99 0.17 -14.83
CA GLY A 356 12.54 0.37 -14.99
C GLY A 356 12.05 1.53 -14.12
N THR A 357 11.01 1.26 -13.32
CA THR A 357 10.42 2.21 -12.37
C THR A 357 11.15 2.26 -11.02
N THR A 358 12.01 1.30 -10.70
CA THR A 358 12.84 1.29 -9.48
C THR A 358 13.79 2.49 -9.45
N LYS A 359 13.86 3.17 -8.30
CA LYS A 359 14.83 4.27 -8.07
C LYS A 359 16.14 3.70 -7.54
N VAL A 360 17.26 4.13 -8.11
CA VAL A 360 18.59 3.68 -7.69
C VAL A 360 19.19 4.67 -6.71
N ILE A 361 19.65 4.18 -5.56
CA ILE A 361 20.42 4.91 -4.55
C ILE A 361 21.91 4.61 -4.77
N GLY A 362 22.69 5.61 -5.17
CA GLY A 362 24.14 5.51 -5.24
C GLY A 362 24.75 5.61 -3.85
N HIS A 363 25.19 4.48 -3.29
CA HIS A 363 25.70 4.38 -1.93
C HIS A 363 27.24 4.38 -1.89
N PHE A 364 27.79 5.19 -0.98
CA PHE A 364 29.21 5.20 -0.65
C PHE A 364 29.40 5.25 0.87
N THR A 365 30.36 4.49 1.38
CA THR A 365 30.80 4.59 2.78
C THR A 365 32.21 5.16 2.82
N LEU A 366 32.36 6.38 3.36
CA LEU A 366 33.66 7.02 3.58
C LEU A 366 34.38 6.29 4.71
N GLN A 367 35.20 5.30 4.37
CA GLN A 367 36.01 4.57 5.34
C GLN A 367 37.07 5.49 5.94
N ASN A 368 37.35 5.35 7.24
CA ASN A 368 38.39 6.14 7.91
C ASN A 368 39.79 5.92 7.31
N SER A 369 40.02 4.76 6.68
CA SER A 369 41.26 4.44 5.96
C SER A 369 41.44 5.21 4.65
N SER A 370 40.37 5.76 4.07
CA SER A 370 40.43 6.48 2.79
C SER A 370 41.10 7.87 2.91
N GLY A 371 41.13 8.43 4.12
CA GLY A 371 41.56 9.81 4.36
C GLY A 371 40.60 10.88 3.85
N ILE A 372 39.46 10.51 3.24
CA ILE A 372 38.46 11.44 2.72
C ILE A 372 37.50 11.85 3.84
N SER A 373 37.36 13.15 4.04
CA SER A 373 36.43 13.80 4.95
C SER A 373 35.25 14.43 4.20
N TRP A 374 34.25 14.91 4.95
CA TRP A 374 33.08 15.61 4.40
C TRP A 374 33.43 16.95 3.75
N ASP A 375 34.51 17.58 4.18
CA ASP A 375 34.92 18.90 3.72
C ASP A 375 35.73 18.82 2.40
N ASP A 376 36.27 17.65 2.06
CA ASP A 376 37.10 17.46 0.87
C ASP A 376 36.30 17.50 -0.45
N GLU A 377 36.92 18.06 -1.50
CA GLU A 377 36.36 18.04 -2.87
C GLU A 377 36.20 16.62 -3.43
N ALA A 378 36.96 15.66 -2.91
CA ALA A 378 36.78 14.25 -3.25
C ALA A 378 35.39 13.74 -2.82
N CYS A 379 34.83 14.21 -1.70
CA CYS A 379 33.49 13.84 -1.26
C CYS A 379 32.41 14.36 -2.22
N LEU A 380 32.54 15.60 -2.67
CA LEU A 380 31.63 16.17 -3.68
C LEU A 380 31.77 15.45 -5.04
N SER A 381 32.99 15.04 -5.39
CA SER A 381 33.25 14.28 -6.62
C SER A 381 32.50 12.93 -6.64
N ILE A 382 32.42 12.24 -5.49
CA ILE A 382 31.63 11.00 -5.33
C ILE A 382 30.14 11.27 -5.57
N TYR A 383 29.60 12.38 -5.04
CA TYR A 383 28.21 12.77 -5.27
C TYR A 383 27.92 13.00 -6.75
N LEU A 384 28.76 13.81 -7.41
CA LEU A 384 28.63 14.12 -8.84
C LEU A 384 28.84 12.88 -9.72
N GLU A 385 29.64 11.92 -9.28
CA GLU A 385 29.81 10.65 -9.97
C GLU A 385 28.54 9.79 -9.93
N ALA A 386 27.89 9.68 -8.77
CA ALA A 386 26.60 9.00 -8.64
C ALA A 386 25.53 9.66 -9.53
N GLU A 387 25.52 10.99 -9.59
CA GLU A 387 24.65 11.75 -10.49
C GLU A 387 24.93 11.43 -11.96
N ARG A 388 26.21 11.46 -12.39
CA ARG A 388 26.62 11.11 -13.77
C ARG A 388 26.24 9.68 -14.14
N LEU A 389 26.30 8.76 -13.19
CA LEU A 389 25.88 7.36 -13.39
C LEU A 389 24.36 7.24 -13.62
N GLY A 390 23.59 8.27 -13.25
CA GLY A 390 22.13 8.32 -13.37
C GLY A 390 21.39 7.79 -12.15
N CYS A 391 21.99 7.82 -10.96
CA CYS A 391 21.28 7.50 -9.71
C CYS A 391 20.16 8.52 -9.43
N GLN A 392 19.05 8.06 -8.86
CA GLN A 392 17.93 8.94 -8.50
C GLN A 392 18.10 9.56 -7.11
N LEU A 393 18.91 8.94 -6.25
CA LEU A 393 19.29 9.42 -4.94
C LEU A 393 20.77 9.09 -4.70
N VAL A 394 21.42 9.82 -3.80
CA VAL A 394 22.80 9.54 -3.39
C VAL A 394 22.84 9.36 -1.87
N ARG A 395 23.50 8.31 -1.38
CA ARG A 395 23.68 8.02 0.05
C ARG A 395 25.15 7.93 0.40
N ILE A 396 25.68 8.94 1.09
CA ILE A 396 27.04 8.95 1.60
C ILE A 396 26.98 8.81 3.11
N VAL A 397 27.72 7.87 3.69
CA VAL A 397 27.82 7.70 5.15
C VAL A 397 29.26 7.59 5.59
N ARG A 398 29.53 7.90 6.85
CA ARG A 398 30.90 7.85 7.41
C ARG A 398 30.89 7.36 8.87
N PRO A 399 31.73 6.40 9.28
CA PRO A 399 31.90 6.08 10.70
C PRO A 399 32.50 7.27 11.46
N ALA A 400 31.74 7.90 12.36
CA ALA A 400 32.24 9.05 13.13
C ALA A 400 33.32 8.62 14.14
N THR A 401 34.39 9.40 14.18
CA THR A 401 35.47 9.30 15.18
C THR A 401 35.38 10.40 16.22
N THR A 402 34.84 11.56 15.85
CA THR A 402 34.68 12.74 16.71
C THR A 402 33.27 13.34 16.59
N ARG A 403 32.88 14.24 17.50
CA ARG A 403 31.53 14.83 17.49
C ARG A 403 31.40 15.95 16.46
N GLU A 404 32.49 16.67 16.25
CA GLU A 404 32.65 17.82 15.35
C GLU A 404 32.40 17.40 13.89
N GLU A 405 32.71 16.15 13.54
CA GLU A 405 32.40 15.57 12.23
C GLU A 405 30.91 15.59 11.88
N ASN A 406 30.01 15.68 12.86
CA ASN A 406 28.57 15.81 12.59
C ASN A 406 28.21 17.17 11.99
N ASP A 407 28.94 18.23 12.32
CA ASP A 407 28.71 19.56 11.78
C ASP A 407 29.19 19.66 10.33
N SER A 408 30.28 18.96 10.00
CA SER A 408 30.78 18.87 8.62
C SER A 408 29.78 18.20 7.67
N VAL A 409 28.95 17.25 8.14
CA VAL A 409 27.86 16.66 7.34
C VAL A 409 26.91 17.75 6.85
N ARG A 410 26.50 18.66 7.75
CA ARG A 410 25.56 19.74 7.40
C ARG A 410 26.15 20.68 6.37
N LYS A 411 27.42 21.08 6.54
CA LYS A 411 28.14 21.91 5.56
C LYS A 411 28.19 21.24 4.19
N PHE A 412 28.44 19.93 4.14
CA PHE A 412 28.43 19.17 2.90
C PHE A 412 27.04 19.15 2.23
N VAL A 413 25.98 18.91 2.99
CA VAL A 413 24.60 18.96 2.47
C VAL A 413 24.25 20.34 1.92
N ASP A 414 24.66 21.41 2.60
CA ASP A 414 24.43 22.79 2.14
C ASP A 414 25.22 23.10 0.85
N ARG A 415 26.45 22.58 0.71
CA ARG A 415 27.23 22.64 -0.55
C ARG A 415 26.50 21.95 -1.70
N VAL A 416 25.96 20.76 -1.47
CA VAL A 416 25.17 20.03 -2.48
C VAL A 416 23.91 20.80 -2.87
N LYS A 417 23.19 21.39 -1.90
CA LYS A 417 22.00 22.21 -2.16
C LYS A 417 22.30 23.52 -2.89
N ALA A 418 23.52 24.04 -2.75
CA ALA A 418 23.96 25.26 -3.44
C ALA A 418 24.33 25.03 -4.91
N LEU A 419 24.40 23.77 -5.37
CA LEU A 419 24.63 23.46 -6.78
C LEU A 419 23.47 23.97 -7.64
N SER A 420 23.80 24.49 -8.81
CA SER A 420 22.81 25.04 -9.75
C SER A 420 22.13 23.94 -10.55
N GLY A 421 20.80 23.92 -10.53
CA GLY A 421 19.99 22.99 -11.31
C GLY A 421 19.28 21.97 -10.45
N THR A 422 18.75 20.93 -11.09
CA THR A 422 18.05 19.84 -10.39
C THR A 422 19.01 18.69 -10.19
N HIS A 423 19.32 18.40 -8.94
CA HIS A 423 20.23 17.31 -8.58
C HIS A 423 19.52 16.22 -7.77
N PRO A 424 20.03 14.98 -7.75
CA PRO A 424 19.48 13.90 -6.92
C PRO A 424 19.47 14.25 -5.42
N PRO A 425 18.39 13.93 -4.67
CA PRO A 425 18.38 14.10 -3.22
C PRO A 425 19.54 13.36 -2.54
N ILE A 426 20.20 14.04 -1.60
CA ILE A 426 21.31 13.52 -0.79
C ILE A 426 20.80 12.97 0.54
N ILE A 427 21.29 11.78 0.90
CA ILE A 427 21.17 11.14 2.21
C ILE A 427 22.58 11.13 2.80
N ALA A 428 22.83 11.94 3.82
CA ALA A 428 24.17 12.10 4.38
C ALA A 428 24.14 12.15 5.90
N PHE A 429 24.84 11.21 6.53
CA PHE A 429 25.01 11.17 7.99
C PHE A 429 26.19 10.30 8.39
N ASN A 430 26.68 10.52 9.61
CA ASN A 430 27.66 9.66 10.24
C ASN A 430 27.00 8.46 10.92
N ILE A 431 27.69 7.32 10.92
CA ILE A 431 27.28 6.09 11.60
C ILE A 431 28.09 5.88 12.89
N GLY A 432 27.58 5.01 13.77
CA GLY A 432 28.15 4.72 15.08
C GLY A 432 27.62 5.61 16.22
N PRO A 433 27.99 5.32 17.48
CA PRO A 433 27.40 5.97 18.66
C PRO A 433 27.57 7.50 18.72
N ILE A 434 28.68 8.00 18.17
CA ILE A 434 29.02 9.43 18.15
C ILE A 434 28.36 10.15 16.96
N GLY A 435 28.05 9.42 15.89
CA GLY A 435 27.44 9.94 14.65
C GLY A 435 25.93 10.23 14.75
N ARG A 436 25.27 9.76 15.81
CA ARG A 436 23.80 9.82 15.99
C ARG A 436 23.21 11.22 15.80
N SER A 437 23.90 12.28 16.19
CA SER A 437 23.41 13.65 16.00
C SER A 437 23.17 13.97 14.53
N SER A 438 24.11 13.63 13.63
CA SER A 438 23.90 13.82 12.19
C SER A 438 22.79 12.93 11.62
N GLN A 439 22.55 11.74 12.19
CA GLN A 439 21.43 10.89 11.80
C GLN A 439 20.08 11.53 12.12
N VAL A 440 19.96 12.14 13.31
CA VAL A 440 18.74 12.85 13.75
C VAL A 440 18.39 13.98 12.80
N PHE A 441 19.37 14.76 12.35
CA PHE A 441 19.14 15.93 11.49
C PHE A 441 19.15 15.63 9.99
N ASN A 442 19.49 14.40 9.56
CA ASN A 442 19.34 14.00 8.17
C ASN A 442 17.85 14.00 7.79
N ALA A 443 17.54 14.64 6.67
CA ALA A 443 16.16 14.92 6.31
C ALA A 443 15.46 13.71 5.67
N ASN A 444 16.17 12.87 4.91
CA ASN A 444 15.51 11.93 4.01
C ASN A 444 16.07 10.51 4.20
N LEU A 445 15.20 9.52 4.37
CA LEU A 445 15.52 8.09 4.40
C LEU A 445 16.70 7.72 5.33
N THR A 446 16.75 8.31 6.53
CA THR A 446 17.75 7.95 7.55
C THR A 446 17.56 6.48 7.93
N SER A 447 18.61 5.66 7.83
CA SER A 447 18.54 4.27 8.29
C SER A 447 18.39 4.24 9.82
N VAL A 448 17.38 3.52 10.32
CA VAL A 448 17.03 3.38 11.74
C VAL A 448 16.84 1.92 12.13
N THR A 449 16.91 1.63 13.42
CA THR A 449 16.52 0.32 13.99
C THR A 449 15.10 0.35 14.56
N HIS A 450 14.63 -0.77 15.08
CA HIS A 450 13.34 -0.90 15.74
C HIS A 450 13.44 -1.82 16.96
N PRO A 451 12.67 -1.61 18.05
CA PRO A 451 12.70 -2.48 19.23
C PRO A 451 12.34 -3.95 18.94
N ALA A 452 11.60 -4.21 17.86
CA ALA A 452 11.28 -5.58 17.42
C ALA A 452 12.46 -6.32 16.76
N ILE A 453 13.60 -5.64 16.55
CA ILE A 453 14.82 -6.22 15.96
C ILE A 453 15.80 -6.53 17.10
N PRO A 454 16.10 -7.83 17.36
CA PRO A 454 16.94 -8.24 18.49
C PRO A 454 18.36 -7.68 18.43
N PRO A 455 19.00 -7.32 19.56
CA PRO A 455 20.37 -6.81 19.58
C PRO A 455 21.41 -7.75 18.94
N SER A 456 21.26 -9.06 19.11
CA SER A 456 22.17 -10.07 18.53
C SER A 456 22.19 -10.12 17.01
N THR A 457 21.17 -9.54 16.35
CA THR A 457 21.10 -9.44 14.90
C THR A 457 21.83 -8.22 14.34
N ARG A 458 22.28 -7.29 15.20
CA ARG A 458 22.89 -6.03 14.81
C ARG A 458 24.40 -6.17 14.64
N ARG A 459 24.94 -5.62 13.56
CA ARG A 459 26.38 -5.44 13.35
C ARG A 459 26.86 -4.08 13.89
N GLY A 460 28.17 -3.90 14.02
CA GLY A 460 28.77 -2.68 14.56
C GLY A 460 28.38 -1.40 13.80
N ASN A 461 28.15 -1.51 12.49
CA ASN A 461 27.76 -0.40 11.60
C ASN A 461 26.24 -0.22 11.46
N ASP A 462 25.43 -1.07 12.10
CA ASP A 462 23.97 -0.98 12.01
C ASP A 462 23.45 0.25 12.77
N PRO A 463 22.29 0.80 12.37
CA PRO A 463 21.70 1.95 13.03
C PRO A 463 21.37 1.64 14.50
N GLN A 464 21.59 2.64 15.35
CA GLN A 464 21.45 2.51 16.81
C GLN A 464 20.26 3.30 17.37
N ILE A 465 19.64 4.15 16.57
CA ILE A 465 18.47 4.95 16.94
C ILE A 465 17.23 4.41 16.25
N THR A 466 16.09 4.49 16.92
CA THR A 466 14.79 4.22 16.31
C THR A 466 14.22 5.48 15.66
N SER A 467 13.21 5.33 14.80
CA SER A 467 12.44 6.47 14.29
C SER A 467 11.84 7.30 15.44
N GLN A 468 11.34 6.65 16.50
CA GLN A 468 10.82 7.34 17.69
C GLN A 468 11.90 8.18 18.39
N ASP A 469 13.11 7.65 18.54
CA ASP A 469 14.23 8.39 19.16
C ASP A 469 14.62 9.61 18.32
N ALA A 470 14.71 9.43 17.00
CA ALA A 470 15.05 10.50 16.07
C ALA A 470 14.02 11.64 16.11
N VAL A 471 12.72 11.31 16.05
CA VAL A 471 11.64 12.30 16.13
C VAL A 471 11.61 12.98 17.49
N ARG A 472 11.78 12.24 18.57
CA ARG A 472 11.85 12.82 19.92
C ARG A 472 13.01 13.81 20.05
N ALA A 473 14.18 13.47 19.51
CA ALA A 473 15.34 14.35 19.50
C ALA A 473 15.11 15.60 18.64
N LEU A 474 14.40 15.49 17.51
CA LEU A 474 14.00 16.65 16.70
C LEU A 474 13.07 17.60 17.45
N VAL A 475 12.12 17.06 18.23
CA VAL A 475 11.26 17.89 19.10
C VAL A 475 12.06 18.54 20.22
N GLN A 476 12.94 17.78 20.89
CA GLN A 476 13.78 18.30 21.97
C GLN A 476 14.85 19.31 21.52
N SER A 477 15.17 19.33 20.22
CA SER A 477 16.08 20.30 19.60
C SER A 477 15.35 21.47 18.94
N TYR A 478 14.04 21.60 19.12
CA TYR A 478 13.21 22.67 18.54
C TYR A 478 13.22 22.71 17.01
N MET A 479 13.55 21.59 16.35
CA MET A 479 13.37 21.44 14.91
C MET A 479 11.92 21.12 14.55
N LEU A 480 11.19 20.50 15.49
CA LEU A 480 9.75 20.24 15.40
C LEU A 480 9.09 20.77 16.68
N ASP A 481 7.89 21.31 16.55
CA ASP A 481 7.18 21.95 17.66
C ASP A 481 6.08 21.05 18.26
N PRO A 482 5.84 21.11 19.58
CA PRO A 482 4.62 20.58 20.18
C PRO A 482 3.39 21.34 19.64
N LEU A 483 2.42 20.64 19.08
CA LEU A 483 1.23 21.24 18.46
C LEU A 483 -0.05 20.78 19.18
N LYS A 484 -1.10 21.60 19.10
CA LYS A 484 -2.40 21.36 19.70
C LYS A 484 -3.41 20.98 18.63
N PHE A 485 -4.07 19.86 18.84
CA PHE A 485 -5.12 19.33 17.98
C PHE A 485 -6.44 19.21 18.74
N TYR A 486 -7.55 19.34 18.03
CA TYR A 486 -8.87 19.40 18.65
C TYR A 486 -9.92 18.60 17.90
N ILE A 487 -10.95 18.12 18.60
CA ILE A 487 -12.21 17.69 17.98
C ILE A 487 -13.31 18.73 18.22
N LEU A 488 -13.85 19.28 17.13
CA LEU A 488 -14.85 20.32 17.13
C LEU A 488 -16.23 19.74 16.74
N GLY A 489 -17.14 19.65 17.70
CA GLY A 489 -18.53 19.25 17.47
C GLY A 489 -19.46 19.55 18.64
N ALA A 490 -20.77 19.50 18.40
CA ALA A 490 -21.76 19.81 19.44
C ALA A 490 -21.94 18.69 20.49
N SER A 491 -21.58 17.45 20.15
CA SER A 491 -21.67 16.30 21.05
C SER A 491 -20.46 15.40 20.84
N VAL A 492 -19.37 15.68 21.56
CA VAL A 492 -18.06 15.01 21.38
C VAL A 492 -17.48 14.45 22.68
N ALA A 493 -18.19 14.56 23.81
CA ALA A 493 -17.71 14.08 25.10
C ALA A 493 -17.41 12.57 25.13
N TYR A 494 -18.13 11.78 24.32
CA TYR A 494 -17.92 10.34 24.16
C TYR A 494 -16.84 9.99 23.12
N SER A 495 -16.24 10.98 22.46
CA SER A 495 -15.31 10.75 21.36
C SER A 495 -14.05 10.04 21.83
N ILE A 496 -13.65 9.03 21.06
CA ILE A 496 -12.43 8.24 21.26
C ILE A 496 -11.25 8.83 20.48
N SER A 497 -11.46 9.85 19.63
CA SER A 497 -10.38 10.52 18.90
C SER A 497 -9.23 11.00 19.80
N PRO A 498 -9.46 11.65 20.96
CA PRO A 498 -8.36 12.10 21.81
C PRO A 498 -7.45 10.95 22.28
N ILE A 499 -8.01 9.82 22.75
CA ILE A 499 -7.19 8.72 23.27
C ILE A 499 -6.36 8.08 22.14
N MET A 500 -6.97 7.84 20.97
CA MET A 500 -6.26 7.20 19.85
C MET A 500 -5.14 8.08 19.28
N HIS A 501 -5.40 9.39 19.11
CA HIS A 501 -4.43 10.32 18.55
C HIS A 501 -3.27 10.57 19.53
N ASN A 502 -3.55 10.75 20.83
CA ASN A 502 -2.50 10.95 21.84
C ASN A 502 -1.57 9.73 21.97
N ALA A 503 -2.11 8.51 21.92
CA ALA A 503 -1.30 7.30 21.91
C ALA A 503 -0.40 7.23 20.67
N ALA A 504 -0.91 7.61 19.50
CA ALA A 504 -0.12 7.68 18.28
C ALA A 504 1.01 8.73 18.38
N TYR A 505 0.75 9.95 18.89
CA TYR A 505 1.78 10.99 19.11
C TYR A 505 2.91 10.46 19.99
N ALA A 506 2.58 9.87 21.14
CA ALA A 506 3.58 9.30 22.05
C ALA A 506 4.42 8.20 21.38
N SER A 507 3.78 7.27 20.66
CA SER A 507 4.45 6.16 19.99
C SER A 507 5.41 6.59 18.89
N CYS A 508 5.10 7.68 18.17
CA CYS A 508 5.94 8.24 17.11
C CYS A 508 6.97 9.27 17.61
N GLY A 509 7.05 9.53 18.92
CA GLY A 509 8.02 10.49 19.49
C GLY A 509 7.61 11.95 19.34
N LEU A 510 6.37 12.22 18.91
CA LEU A 510 5.80 13.56 18.82
C LEU A 510 5.27 14.00 20.18
N SER A 511 5.37 15.29 20.49
CA SER A 511 4.85 15.89 21.73
C SER A 511 3.57 16.69 21.52
N HIS A 512 2.80 16.35 20.48
CA HIS A 512 1.52 16.99 20.22
C HIS A 512 0.44 16.51 21.21
N VAL A 513 -0.65 17.28 21.33
CA VAL A 513 -1.77 16.94 22.21
C VAL A 513 -3.08 17.10 21.48
N TYR A 514 -3.95 16.10 21.56
CA TYR A 514 -5.31 16.12 21.03
C TYR A 514 -6.34 16.25 22.16
N ARG A 515 -7.27 17.21 22.07
CA ARG A 515 -8.25 17.51 23.13
C ARG A 515 -9.66 17.75 22.61
N ILE A 516 -10.62 17.66 23.52
CA ILE A 516 -11.96 18.21 23.36
C ILE A 516 -11.93 19.65 23.92
N PRO A 517 -12.39 20.67 23.19
CA PRO A 517 -12.51 22.03 23.73
C PRO A 517 -13.56 22.08 24.86
N ASP A 518 -13.32 22.92 25.88
CA ASP A 518 -14.23 23.06 27.02
C ASP A 518 -15.62 23.57 26.62
N ALA A 519 -15.67 24.51 25.66
CA ALA A 519 -16.89 25.07 25.11
C ALA A 519 -16.87 25.00 23.56
N PRO A 520 -17.32 23.89 22.96
CA PRO A 520 -17.29 23.73 21.50
C PRO A 520 -18.15 24.77 20.79
N SER A 521 -17.53 25.62 19.98
CA SER A 521 -18.23 26.54 19.07
C SER A 521 -17.37 26.82 17.85
N LEU A 522 -18.00 27.24 16.75
CA LEU A 522 -17.25 27.64 15.55
C LEU A 522 -16.43 28.91 15.73
N ALA A 523 -16.74 29.74 16.74
CA ALA A 523 -15.96 30.93 17.08
C ALA A 523 -14.52 30.58 17.53
N LEU A 524 -14.29 29.33 17.98
CA LEU A 524 -12.95 28.85 18.31
C LEU A 524 -11.99 28.89 17.12
N LEU A 525 -12.48 28.87 15.87
CA LEU A 525 -11.63 29.04 14.70
C LEU A 525 -10.97 30.43 14.68
N ASP A 526 -11.66 31.47 15.13
CA ASP A 526 -11.09 32.82 15.20
C ASP A 526 -10.05 32.92 16.33
N GLU A 527 -10.28 32.24 17.45
CA GLU A 527 -9.31 32.15 18.55
C GLU A 527 -8.05 31.39 18.12
N TRP A 528 -8.21 30.19 17.54
CA TRP A 528 -7.10 29.33 17.12
C TRP A 528 -6.25 29.94 16.01
N ARG A 529 -6.80 30.87 15.21
CA ARG A 529 -6.02 31.62 14.22
C ARG A 529 -4.84 32.37 14.85
N HIS A 530 -4.96 32.75 16.12
CA HIS A 530 -3.95 33.48 16.87
C HIS A 530 -3.03 32.58 17.70
N ASP A 531 -3.27 31.27 17.75
CA ASP A 531 -2.39 30.31 18.42
C ASP A 531 -1.39 29.71 17.40
N PRO A 532 -0.10 30.09 17.43
CA PRO A 532 0.88 29.56 16.50
C PRO A 532 1.08 28.04 16.63
N HIS A 533 0.72 27.45 17.78
CA HIS A 533 0.85 26.02 18.05
C HIS A 533 -0.42 25.23 17.68
N PHE A 534 -1.47 25.84 17.14
CA PHE A 534 -2.57 25.07 16.58
C PHE A 534 -2.05 24.22 15.41
N GLY A 535 -2.31 22.92 15.45
CA GLY A 535 -1.87 21.93 14.45
C GLY A 535 -2.99 21.42 13.56
N GLY A 536 -4.25 21.48 14.03
CA GLY A 536 -5.40 21.05 13.25
C GLY A 536 -6.60 20.68 14.10
N SER A 537 -7.74 20.45 13.45
CA SER A 537 -8.94 19.99 14.14
C SER A 537 -9.78 19.04 13.29
N SER A 538 -10.30 17.99 13.91
CA SER A 538 -11.38 17.19 13.34
C SER A 538 -12.70 17.90 13.57
N VAL A 539 -13.54 18.01 12.54
CA VAL A 539 -14.86 18.62 12.59
C VAL A 539 -15.91 17.53 12.49
N VAL A 540 -16.81 17.49 13.47
CA VAL A 540 -17.94 16.54 13.45
C VAL A 540 -19.28 17.27 13.36
N GLN A 541 -20.37 16.54 13.59
CA GLN A 541 -21.71 17.12 13.52
C GLN A 541 -21.88 18.23 14.56
N PRO A 542 -22.59 19.32 14.24
CA PRO A 542 -23.35 19.57 13.00
C PRO A 542 -22.59 20.40 11.95
N TRP A 543 -21.29 20.65 12.13
CA TRP A 543 -20.62 21.77 11.45
C TRP A 543 -19.92 21.44 10.13
N ARG A 544 -19.80 20.16 9.75
CA ARG A 544 -19.04 19.74 8.55
C ARG A 544 -19.42 20.50 7.26
N VAL A 545 -20.72 20.66 6.99
CA VAL A 545 -21.22 21.35 5.78
C VAL A 545 -21.06 22.86 5.91
N HIS A 546 -21.28 23.40 7.11
CA HIS A 546 -21.15 24.82 7.37
C HIS A 546 -19.71 25.31 7.20
N VAL A 547 -18.74 24.59 7.78
CA VAL A 547 -17.30 24.86 7.62
C VAL A 547 -16.90 24.79 6.14
N ALA A 548 -17.46 23.86 5.37
CA ALA A 548 -17.19 23.76 3.93
C ALA A 548 -17.64 24.99 3.12
N GLY A 549 -18.71 25.65 3.54
CA GLY A 549 -19.17 26.92 2.96
C GLY A 549 -18.31 28.13 3.35
N GLN A 550 -17.62 28.07 4.49
CA GLN A 550 -16.81 29.18 5.01
C GLN A 550 -15.35 29.15 4.55
N LEU A 551 -14.75 27.95 4.42
CA LEU A 551 -13.33 27.84 4.09
C LEU A 551 -13.06 28.12 2.61
N LYS A 552 -12.10 29.02 2.37
CA LYS A 552 -11.59 29.39 1.04
C LYS A 552 -10.75 28.28 0.41
N TYR A 553 -9.82 27.71 1.17
CA TYR A 553 -8.91 26.67 0.68
C TYR A 553 -9.34 25.30 1.17
N LYS A 554 -9.47 24.36 0.24
CA LYS A 554 -9.94 23.01 0.48
C LYS A 554 -9.43 22.09 -0.62
N SER A 555 -9.32 20.80 -0.32
CA SER A 555 -9.02 19.81 -1.34
C SER A 555 -10.19 19.72 -2.33
N ARG A 556 -9.90 19.20 -3.53
CA ARG A 556 -10.96 18.86 -4.50
C ARG A 556 -11.98 17.87 -3.96
N HIS A 557 -11.58 16.98 -3.04
CA HIS A 557 -12.50 16.00 -2.46
C HIS A 557 -13.46 16.70 -1.52
N ALA A 558 -12.93 17.53 -0.62
CA ALA A 558 -13.75 18.31 0.30
C ALA A 558 -14.70 19.26 -0.46
N GLU A 559 -14.25 19.85 -1.56
CA GLU A 559 -15.08 20.67 -2.45
C GLU A 559 -16.18 19.84 -3.13
N ALA A 560 -15.84 18.73 -3.79
CA ALA A 560 -16.79 17.85 -4.46
C ALA A 560 -17.80 17.20 -3.49
N ILE A 561 -17.40 16.96 -2.24
CA ILE A 561 -18.29 16.46 -1.20
C ILE A 561 -19.18 17.59 -0.67
N GLY A 562 -18.67 18.81 -0.59
CA GLY A 562 -19.32 19.93 0.09
C GLY A 562 -19.41 19.74 1.60
N ALA A 563 -18.43 19.07 2.20
CA ALA A 563 -18.32 18.87 3.65
C ALA A 563 -16.86 18.69 4.06
N ILE A 564 -16.47 19.31 5.18
CA ILE A 564 -15.10 19.26 5.73
C ILE A 564 -15.17 18.62 7.11
N ASN A 565 -14.36 17.58 7.33
CA ASN A 565 -14.20 16.94 8.65
C ASN A 565 -12.80 17.15 9.23
N THR A 566 -11.89 17.82 8.51
CA THR A 566 -10.48 18.01 8.88
C THR A 566 -10.05 19.42 8.53
N ILE A 567 -9.58 20.19 9.50
CA ILE A 567 -9.02 21.53 9.31
C ILE A 567 -7.53 21.50 9.66
N MET A 568 -6.70 22.07 8.79
CA MET A 568 -5.28 22.27 9.03
C MET A 568 -4.91 23.75 8.83
N PRO A 569 -3.93 24.29 9.57
CA PRO A 569 -3.47 25.65 9.36
C PRO A 569 -2.66 25.76 8.05
N LEU A 570 -2.86 26.85 7.31
CA LEU A 570 -1.93 27.30 6.28
C LEU A 570 -1.07 28.41 6.87
N ARG A 571 0.22 28.12 7.01
CA ARG A 571 1.19 29.02 7.65
C ARG A 571 1.77 30.01 6.65
N ALA A 572 2.22 31.15 7.17
CA ALA A 572 2.91 32.17 6.39
C ALA A 572 4.40 32.27 6.75
N SER A 573 5.18 32.74 5.79
CA SER A 573 6.56 33.19 6.01
C SER A 573 6.60 34.45 6.87
N ALA A 574 7.81 34.85 7.29
CA ALA A 574 8.03 36.09 8.02
C ALA A 574 7.51 37.33 7.25
N ASP A 575 7.56 37.29 5.92
CA ASP A 575 7.06 38.36 5.04
C ASP A 575 5.53 38.33 4.87
N GLY A 576 4.83 37.43 5.55
CA GLY A 576 3.36 37.32 5.51
C GLY A 576 2.79 36.52 4.34
N ASN A 577 3.64 35.97 3.46
CA ASN A 577 3.20 35.16 2.32
C ASN A 577 2.87 33.73 2.74
N ILE A 578 1.73 33.19 2.29
CA ILE A 578 1.35 31.79 2.54
C ILE A 578 2.35 30.87 1.81
N TYR A 579 2.93 29.90 2.52
CA TYR A 579 3.82 28.92 1.89
C TYR A 579 3.07 28.10 0.82
N PRO A 580 3.73 27.73 -0.29
CA PRO A 580 3.19 26.78 -1.26
C PRO A 580 2.76 25.47 -0.58
N LEU A 581 1.72 24.80 -1.08
CA LEU A 581 1.15 23.62 -0.42
C LEU A 581 2.16 22.48 -0.22
N SER A 582 3.12 22.29 -1.14
CA SER A 582 4.21 21.32 -0.98
C SER A 582 5.10 21.63 0.22
N GLU A 583 5.37 22.92 0.47
CA GLU A 583 6.15 23.36 1.61
C GLU A 583 5.33 23.29 2.91
N GLN A 584 4.03 23.63 2.87
CA GLN A 584 3.10 23.41 4.00
C GLN A 584 3.15 21.95 4.46
N ALA A 585 3.11 21.00 3.51
CA ALA A 585 3.20 19.58 3.82
C ALA A 585 4.51 19.25 4.56
N SER A 586 5.66 19.76 4.12
CA SER A 586 6.95 19.55 4.80
C SER A 586 7.04 20.17 6.20
N ARG A 587 6.24 21.21 6.49
CA ARG A 587 6.27 22.02 7.72
C ARG A 587 5.11 21.78 8.69
N ARG A 588 4.30 20.74 8.46
CA ARG A 588 3.10 20.43 9.27
C ARG A 588 3.33 20.25 10.77
N ASN A 589 4.58 19.98 11.17
CA ASN A 589 5.00 19.80 12.57
C ASN A 589 5.78 21.02 13.12
N GLU A 590 5.77 22.14 12.42
CA GLU A 590 6.34 23.41 12.87
C GLU A 590 5.20 24.34 13.33
N ALA A 591 5.42 25.13 14.38
CA ALA A 591 4.54 26.20 14.82
C ALA A 591 4.79 27.46 13.99
N GLY A 592 3.81 28.35 13.94
CA GLY A 592 3.99 29.62 13.22
C GLY A 592 2.69 30.34 12.92
N HIS A 593 2.81 31.54 12.36
CA HIS A 593 1.66 32.39 12.05
C HIS A 593 0.69 31.72 11.06
N ILE A 594 -0.59 31.65 11.44
CA ILE A 594 -1.65 31.03 10.65
C ILE A 594 -2.33 32.10 9.80
N ALA A 595 -2.10 32.05 8.49
CA ALA A 595 -2.69 33.00 7.55
C ALA A 595 -4.08 32.56 7.07
N ALA A 596 -4.31 31.26 6.92
CA ALA A 596 -5.57 30.72 6.43
C ALA A 596 -5.81 29.28 6.93
N TRP A 597 -6.95 28.72 6.56
CA TRP A 597 -7.33 27.33 6.85
C TRP A 597 -7.36 26.50 5.58
N TRP A 598 -6.90 25.26 5.68
CA TRP A 598 -7.07 24.22 4.68
C TRP A 598 -8.09 23.21 5.16
N GLY A 599 -9.07 22.93 4.30
CA GLY A 599 -10.12 21.96 4.56
C GLY A 599 -9.92 20.62 3.87
N GLU A 600 -10.10 19.54 4.61
CA GLU A 600 -10.15 18.18 4.07
C GLU A 600 -11.36 17.37 4.56
N ASN A 601 -11.63 16.28 3.83
CA ASN A 601 -12.59 15.26 4.20
C ASN A 601 -11.93 13.88 4.22
N THR A 602 -11.84 13.25 5.38
CA THR A 602 -11.36 11.87 5.54
C THR A 602 -12.48 10.85 5.77
N ASP A 603 -13.73 11.30 5.90
CA ASP A 603 -14.89 10.40 6.06
C ASP A 603 -15.09 9.54 4.80
N TRP A 604 -14.83 10.09 3.61
CA TRP A 604 -14.96 9.30 2.37
C TRP A 604 -13.85 8.24 2.24
N ILE A 605 -12.66 8.52 2.78
CA ILE A 605 -11.52 7.58 2.77
C ILE A 605 -11.89 6.36 3.61
N SER A 606 -12.39 6.55 4.83
CA SER A 606 -12.77 5.45 5.72
C SER A 606 -13.91 4.63 5.13
N ILE A 607 -14.97 5.26 4.63
CA ILE A 607 -16.10 4.58 3.99
C ILE A 607 -15.63 3.80 2.76
N MET A 608 -14.79 4.39 1.92
CA MET A 608 -14.23 3.73 0.74
C MET A 608 -13.39 2.50 1.12
N VAL A 609 -12.50 2.63 2.11
CA VAL A 609 -11.67 1.52 2.62
C VAL A 609 -12.55 0.40 3.14
N CYS A 610 -13.51 0.71 4.02
CA CYS A 610 -14.45 -0.25 4.58
C CYS A 610 -15.26 -0.99 3.49
N LEU A 611 -15.78 -0.28 2.48
CA LEU A 611 -16.50 -0.90 1.35
C LEU A 611 -15.57 -1.77 0.51
N ARG A 612 -14.43 -1.24 0.06
CA ARG A 612 -13.49 -1.92 -0.83
C ARG A 612 -12.92 -3.20 -0.21
N ARG A 613 -12.64 -3.16 1.09
CA ARG A 613 -12.11 -4.27 1.90
C ARG A 613 -13.11 -5.40 2.08
N ASN A 614 -14.40 -5.08 2.18
CA ASN A 614 -15.43 -6.04 2.60
C ASN A 614 -16.39 -6.49 1.48
N LEU A 615 -16.30 -5.89 0.29
CA LEU A 615 -17.06 -6.36 -0.88
C LEU A 615 -16.45 -7.63 -1.47
N SER A 616 -17.29 -8.66 -1.62
CA SER A 616 -16.89 -9.89 -2.29
C SER A 616 -16.58 -9.65 -3.78
N PRO A 617 -15.66 -10.40 -4.41
CA PRO A 617 -15.49 -10.46 -5.85
C PRO A 617 -16.77 -10.63 -6.69
N ARG A 618 -17.84 -11.23 -6.14
CA ARG A 618 -19.16 -11.33 -6.80
C ARG A 618 -19.88 -9.99 -6.88
N ASN A 619 -19.66 -9.14 -5.87
CA ASN A 619 -20.14 -7.78 -5.79
C ASN A 619 -19.04 -6.80 -6.27
N ALA A 620 -18.13 -7.23 -7.15
CA ALA A 620 -17.17 -6.34 -7.79
C ALA A 620 -17.91 -5.19 -8.46
N ILE A 621 -17.43 -3.98 -8.21
CA ILE A 621 -18.18 -2.76 -8.51
C ILE A 621 -18.22 -2.55 -10.01
N SER A 622 -19.44 -2.39 -10.54
CA SER A 622 -19.71 -2.14 -11.95
C SER A 622 -20.74 -1.02 -12.06
N PRO A 623 -20.51 -0.01 -12.93
CA PRO A 623 -21.47 1.08 -13.16
C PRO A 623 -22.89 0.61 -13.48
N VAL A 624 -23.02 -0.55 -14.14
CA VAL A 624 -24.30 -1.07 -14.64
C VAL A 624 -25.02 -1.93 -13.59
N ARG A 625 -24.28 -2.71 -12.79
CA ARG A 625 -24.85 -3.76 -11.93
C ARG A 625 -24.89 -3.39 -10.45
N THR A 626 -24.01 -2.51 -9.99
CA THR A 626 -23.89 -2.21 -8.57
C THR A 626 -24.82 -1.07 -8.18
N THR A 627 -25.61 -1.30 -7.13
CA THR A 627 -26.47 -0.27 -6.54
C THR A 627 -26.02 0.05 -5.11
N GLY A 628 -25.88 1.33 -4.81
CA GLY A 628 -25.61 1.86 -3.49
C GLY A 628 -26.86 2.44 -2.83
N LEU A 629 -26.93 2.40 -1.50
CA LEU A 629 -27.99 3.02 -0.70
C LEU A 629 -27.37 3.79 0.48
N VAL A 630 -27.76 5.05 0.62
CA VAL A 630 -27.31 5.94 1.70
C VAL A 630 -28.52 6.40 2.51
N ILE A 631 -28.46 6.21 3.83
CA ILE A 631 -29.49 6.65 4.76
C ILE A 631 -29.01 7.88 5.51
N GLY A 632 -29.71 9.01 5.34
CA GLY A 632 -29.35 10.32 5.85
C GLY A 632 -28.89 11.27 4.74
N ALA A 633 -28.86 12.57 5.05
CA ALA A 633 -28.47 13.65 4.12
C ALA A 633 -27.45 14.64 4.72
N GLY A 634 -26.75 14.25 5.79
CA GLY A 634 -25.72 15.08 6.45
C GLY A 634 -24.33 14.99 5.79
N GLY A 635 -23.33 15.62 6.42
CA GLY A 635 -21.94 15.61 5.89
C GLY A 635 -21.37 14.20 5.65
N MET A 636 -21.66 13.24 6.54
CA MET A 636 -21.26 11.84 6.36
C MET A 636 -21.95 11.19 5.15
N ALA A 637 -23.24 11.48 4.91
CA ALA A 637 -23.97 10.95 3.77
C ALA A 637 -23.39 11.45 2.45
N ARG A 638 -22.96 12.72 2.41
CA ARG A 638 -22.26 13.29 1.25
C ARG A 638 -20.93 12.58 1.01
N ALA A 639 -20.15 12.33 2.06
CA ALA A 639 -18.91 11.57 1.97
C ALA A 639 -19.15 10.11 1.52
N ALA A 640 -20.24 9.48 1.97
CA ALA A 640 -20.63 8.12 1.56
C ALA A 640 -20.96 8.05 0.07
N ILE A 641 -21.78 8.98 -0.44
CA ILE A 641 -22.10 9.07 -1.87
C ILE A 641 -20.82 9.25 -2.68
N TYR A 642 -19.95 10.18 -2.26
CA TYR A 642 -18.69 10.43 -2.94
C TYR A 642 -17.77 9.20 -2.96
N ALA A 643 -17.65 8.48 -1.84
CA ALA A 643 -16.89 7.23 -1.76
C ALA A 643 -17.44 6.16 -2.72
N MET A 644 -18.77 6.00 -2.81
CA MET A 644 -19.40 5.06 -3.74
C MET A 644 -19.15 5.45 -5.22
N LEU A 645 -19.23 6.75 -5.54
CA LEU A 645 -18.92 7.27 -6.88
C LEU A 645 -17.47 7.02 -7.27
N HIS A 646 -16.53 7.28 -6.35
CA HIS A 646 -15.09 7.02 -6.53
C HIS A 646 -14.80 5.55 -6.77
N LEU A 647 -15.51 4.66 -6.09
CA LEU A 647 -15.42 3.23 -6.30
C LEU A 647 -16.02 2.75 -7.65
N GLY A 648 -16.67 3.64 -8.41
CA GLY A 648 -17.26 3.34 -9.72
C GLY A 648 -18.75 2.98 -9.68
N CYS A 649 -19.41 3.10 -8.52
CA CYS A 649 -20.86 2.99 -8.46
C CYS A 649 -21.51 4.17 -9.21
N ARG A 650 -22.53 3.88 -10.01
CA ARG A 650 -23.27 4.91 -10.78
C ARG A 650 -24.78 4.87 -10.54
N LYS A 651 -25.24 4.03 -9.61
CA LYS A 651 -26.65 3.93 -9.22
C LYS A 651 -26.70 4.03 -7.71
N ILE A 652 -26.97 5.21 -7.18
CA ILE A 652 -26.97 5.44 -5.74
C ILE A 652 -28.33 6.01 -5.32
N PHE A 653 -28.93 5.41 -4.31
CA PHE A 653 -30.17 5.86 -3.71
C PHE A 653 -29.90 6.56 -2.39
N ILE A 654 -30.66 7.62 -2.10
CA ILE A 654 -30.65 8.31 -0.82
C ILE A 654 -32.04 8.32 -0.21
N LEU A 655 -32.13 7.95 1.07
CA LEU A 655 -33.31 8.10 1.91
C LEU A 655 -32.98 9.04 3.07
N ASN A 656 -33.81 10.03 3.34
CA ASN A 656 -33.65 10.91 4.50
C ASN A 656 -35.01 11.29 5.09
N ARG A 657 -35.06 11.52 6.41
CA ARG A 657 -36.29 11.96 7.12
C ARG A 657 -36.91 13.22 6.52
N THR A 658 -36.07 14.17 6.11
CA THR A 658 -36.52 15.40 5.44
C THR A 658 -36.23 15.28 3.95
N LEU A 659 -37.28 15.12 3.14
CA LEU A 659 -37.18 14.88 1.69
C LEU A 659 -36.35 15.94 0.97
N SER A 660 -36.62 17.23 1.24
CA SER A 660 -35.94 18.35 0.59
C SER A 660 -34.42 18.32 0.76
N ARG A 661 -33.92 17.84 1.91
CA ARG A 661 -32.46 17.68 2.14
C ARG A 661 -31.88 16.57 1.28
N ALA A 662 -32.60 15.45 1.07
CA ALA A 662 -32.14 14.40 0.18
C ALA A 662 -32.13 14.87 -1.28
N GLU A 663 -33.15 15.62 -1.70
CA GLU A 663 -33.22 16.22 -3.04
C GLU A 663 -32.09 17.21 -3.29
N GLU A 664 -31.72 18.02 -2.30
CA GLU A 664 -30.58 18.92 -2.37
C GLU A 664 -29.25 18.17 -2.57
N VAL A 665 -29.01 17.12 -1.78
CA VAL A 665 -27.82 16.27 -1.90
C VAL A 665 -27.78 15.59 -3.28
N ALA A 666 -28.90 15.03 -3.74
CA ALA A 666 -28.99 14.38 -5.03
C ALA A 666 -28.73 15.36 -6.18
N ARG A 667 -29.32 16.56 -6.13
CA ARG A 667 -29.10 17.63 -7.13
C ARG A 667 -27.63 18.03 -7.20
N HIS A 668 -26.98 18.22 -6.05
CA HIS A 668 -25.55 18.56 -5.99
C HIS A 668 -24.68 17.53 -6.71
N PHE A 669 -24.81 16.24 -6.36
CA PHE A 669 -23.97 15.21 -6.96
C PHE A 669 -24.34 14.88 -8.40
N ASN A 670 -25.61 14.97 -8.78
CA ASN A 670 -26.00 14.84 -10.19
C ASN A 670 -25.41 15.99 -11.03
N SER A 671 -25.44 17.23 -10.55
CA SER A 671 -24.79 18.36 -11.22
C SER A 671 -23.28 18.16 -11.35
N TRP A 672 -22.62 17.68 -10.29
CA TRP A 672 -21.18 17.39 -10.29
C TRP A 672 -20.81 16.22 -11.22
N ALA A 673 -21.68 15.21 -11.34
CA ALA A 673 -21.47 14.09 -12.26
C ALA A 673 -21.65 14.51 -13.73
N SER A 674 -22.68 15.30 -14.04
CA SER A 674 -22.96 15.79 -15.40
C SER A 674 -21.91 16.77 -15.93
N SER A 675 -21.20 17.50 -15.06
CA SER A 675 -20.05 18.32 -15.49
C SER A 675 -18.85 17.48 -15.93
N SER A 676 -18.82 16.20 -15.57
CA SER A 676 -17.68 15.30 -15.79
C SER A 676 -17.95 14.22 -16.85
N HIS A 677 -19.22 13.92 -17.18
CA HIS A 677 -19.63 12.89 -18.12
C HIS A 677 -20.87 13.34 -18.91
N THR A 678 -20.94 13.03 -20.21
CA THR A 678 -22.04 13.39 -21.13
C THR A 678 -23.29 12.51 -21.04
N ASP A 679 -23.34 11.54 -20.12
CA ASP A 679 -24.51 10.66 -19.97
C ASP A 679 -25.65 11.38 -19.23
N SER A 680 -26.85 11.25 -19.79
CA SER A 680 -28.07 11.97 -19.41
C SER A 680 -28.77 11.42 -18.15
N ASP A 681 -28.37 10.27 -17.63
CA ASP A 681 -29.09 9.60 -16.55
C ASP A 681 -28.64 10.05 -15.15
N ALA A 682 -29.63 10.35 -14.29
CA ALA A 682 -29.37 10.71 -12.90
C ALA A 682 -28.70 9.56 -12.14
N VAL A 683 -27.48 9.83 -11.67
CA VAL A 683 -26.62 8.91 -10.91
C VAL A 683 -27.13 8.71 -9.48
N ILE A 684 -27.66 9.78 -8.89
CA ILE A 684 -28.25 9.80 -7.55
C ILE A 684 -29.77 9.93 -7.64
N ARG A 685 -30.49 9.03 -6.98
CA ARG A 685 -31.96 8.97 -6.96
C ARG A 685 -32.48 9.06 -5.52
N VAL A 686 -33.58 9.75 -5.31
CA VAL A 686 -34.18 9.95 -3.98
C VAL A 686 -35.31 8.95 -3.77
N LEU A 687 -35.28 8.22 -2.66
CA LEU A 687 -36.42 7.44 -2.17
C LEU A 687 -37.28 8.36 -1.30
N ARG A 688 -38.58 8.43 -1.56
CA ARG A 688 -39.45 9.36 -0.83
C ARG A 688 -39.86 8.81 0.52
N SER A 689 -40.00 7.49 0.61
CA SER A 689 -40.47 6.80 1.81
C SER A 689 -39.83 5.43 1.99
N ALA A 690 -39.78 4.94 3.22
CA ALA A 690 -39.30 3.59 3.54
C ALA A 690 -40.31 2.50 3.12
N GLU A 691 -41.57 2.90 2.91
CA GLU A 691 -42.68 2.04 2.49
C GLU A 691 -42.69 1.79 0.99
N GLU A 692 -41.97 2.59 0.19
CA GLU A 692 -41.91 2.43 -1.27
C GLU A 692 -41.21 1.11 -1.66
N PRO A 693 -41.78 0.33 -2.60
CA PRO A 693 -41.13 -0.86 -3.10
C PRO A 693 -39.80 -0.53 -3.80
N TRP A 694 -38.85 -1.45 -3.74
CA TRP A 694 -37.62 -1.29 -4.50
C TRP A 694 -37.93 -1.30 -6.01
N PRO A 695 -37.34 -0.42 -6.84
CA PRO A 695 -37.59 -0.41 -8.27
C PRO A 695 -37.29 -1.76 -8.91
N SER A 696 -38.29 -2.37 -9.57
CA SER A 696 -38.23 -3.75 -10.08
C SER A 696 -37.25 -3.93 -11.25
N ASP A 697 -36.92 -2.84 -11.95
CA ASP A 697 -35.98 -2.79 -13.06
C ASP A 697 -34.51 -2.71 -12.61
N LEU A 698 -34.26 -2.55 -11.31
CA LEU A 698 -32.93 -2.33 -10.75
C LEU A 698 -32.48 -3.44 -9.82
N ALA A 699 -31.18 -3.70 -9.82
CA ALA A 699 -30.56 -4.57 -8.84
C ALA A 699 -30.73 -3.98 -7.42
N PHE A 700 -30.98 -4.86 -6.45
CA PHE A 700 -30.98 -4.54 -5.03
C PHE A 700 -29.64 -3.94 -4.59
N PRO A 701 -29.64 -3.09 -3.55
CA PRO A 701 -28.41 -2.49 -3.06
C PRO A 701 -27.48 -3.57 -2.51
N SER A 702 -26.19 -3.46 -2.84
CA SER A 702 -25.13 -4.32 -2.27
C SER A 702 -24.10 -3.52 -1.48
N MET A 703 -24.23 -2.18 -1.47
CA MET A 703 -23.43 -1.23 -0.69
C MET A 703 -24.39 -0.31 0.06
N ILE A 704 -24.48 -0.46 1.38
CA ILE A 704 -25.41 0.31 2.22
C ILE A 704 -24.62 1.10 3.27
N VAL A 705 -24.90 2.39 3.44
CA VAL A 705 -24.28 3.23 4.48
C VAL A 705 -25.35 3.99 5.26
N SER A 706 -25.44 3.70 6.55
CA SER A 706 -26.29 4.41 7.51
C SER A 706 -25.52 5.57 8.13
N CYS A 707 -26.01 6.79 7.89
CA CYS A 707 -25.42 8.05 8.35
C CYS A 707 -26.30 8.78 9.38
N VAL A 708 -27.30 8.10 9.93
CA VAL A 708 -28.26 8.71 10.83
C VAL A 708 -27.77 8.65 12.28
N PRO A 709 -28.02 9.70 13.08
CA PRO A 709 -27.58 9.70 14.46
C PRO A 709 -28.46 8.79 15.33
N GLU A 710 -27.82 8.12 16.28
CA GLU A 710 -28.47 7.34 17.33
C GLU A 710 -28.95 8.22 18.49
N ASN A 711 -28.28 9.34 18.74
CA ASN A 711 -28.64 10.27 19.83
C ASN A 711 -29.41 11.48 19.32
N ARG A 712 -29.99 12.23 20.26
CA ARG A 712 -30.55 13.56 19.96
C ARG A 712 -29.47 14.49 19.44
N VAL A 713 -29.78 15.21 18.37
CA VAL A 713 -28.91 16.25 17.80
C VAL A 713 -29.75 17.48 17.55
N GLN A 714 -29.38 18.62 18.15
CA GLN A 714 -30.07 19.91 17.97
C GLN A 714 -31.60 19.76 18.06
N ASP A 715 -32.08 19.21 19.18
CA ASP A 715 -33.50 18.97 19.49
C ASP A 715 -34.25 17.95 18.63
N GLN A 716 -33.59 17.28 17.67
CA GLN A 716 -34.19 16.20 16.89
C GLN A 716 -34.07 14.84 17.61
N PRO A 717 -35.12 13.99 17.63
CA PRO A 717 -35.05 12.67 18.23
C PRO A 717 -34.10 11.73 17.46
N PRO A 718 -33.57 10.67 18.13
CA PRO A 718 -32.90 9.54 17.50
C PRO A 718 -33.61 9.07 16.23
N ALA A 719 -32.85 8.66 15.23
CA ALA A 719 -33.46 8.14 14.01
C ALA A 719 -34.12 6.77 14.20
N ASN A 720 -33.56 5.92 15.08
CA ASN A 720 -34.02 4.55 15.34
C ASN A 720 -34.32 3.76 14.06
N PHE A 721 -33.46 3.92 13.05
CA PHE A 721 -33.73 3.43 11.71
C PHE A 721 -33.62 1.90 11.61
N VAL A 722 -34.56 1.31 10.86
CA VAL A 722 -34.63 -0.11 10.53
C VAL A 722 -34.86 -0.20 9.03
N MET A 723 -34.16 -1.11 8.34
CA MET A 723 -34.25 -1.25 6.89
C MET A 723 -35.56 -1.92 6.47
N PRO A 724 -36.27 -1.43 5.44
CA PRO A 724 -37.35 -2.19 4.81
C PRO A 724 -36.84 -3.54 4.30
N LEU A 725 -37.44 -4.65 4.75
CA LEU A 725 -36.97 -6.01 4.38
C LEU A 725 -36.95 -6.24 2.87
N GLN A 726 -37.90 -5.63 2.14
CA GLN A 726 -37.97 -5.68 0.68
C GLN A 726 -36.74 -5.07 -0.01
N TRP A 727 -35.95 -4.22 0.64
CA TRP A 727 -34.74 -3.64 0.06
C TRP A 727 -33.49 -4.52 0.29
N LEU A 728 -33.56 -5.53 1.15
CA LEU A 728 -32.45 -6.45 1.44
C LEU A 728 -32.40 -7.66 0.48
N GLY A 729 -33.11 -7.60 -0.65
CA GLY A 729 -33.27 -8.71 -1.61
C GLY A 729 -32.05 -9.08 -2.45
N SER A 730 -30.85 -8.56 -2.15
CA SER A 730 -29.63 -8.92 -2.90
C SER A 730 -29.30 -10.41 -2.69
N PRO A 731 -29.30 -11.25 -3.74
CA PRO A 731 -29.08 -12.69 -3.61
C PRO A 731 -27.64 -13.05 -3.19
N SER A 732 -26.69 -12.14 -3.43
CA SER A 732 -25.29 -12.26 -2.99
C SER A 732 -24.99 -11.52 -1.70
N GLY A 733 -26.02 -10.96 -1.03
CA GLY A 733 -25.85 -10.05 0.09
C GLY A 733 -25.09 -8.78 -0.31
N GLY A 734 -24.34 -8.21 0.62
CA GLY A 734 -23.65 -6.95 0.43
C GLY A 734 -22.93 -6.48 1.69
N VAL A 735 -22.45 -5.24 1.68
CA VAL A 735 -21.84 -4.59 2.84
C VAL A 735 -22.82 -3.55 3.39
N VAL A 736 -23.00 -3.55 4.71
CA VAL A 736 -23.70 -2.48 5.45
C VAL A 736 -22.72 -1.83 6.41
N ILE A 737 -22.60 -0.51 6.32
CA ILE A 737 -21.80 0.32 7.22
C ILE A 737 -22.75 1.11 8.11
N GLU A 738 -22.62 0.93 9.42
CA GLU A 738 -23.26 1.77 10.44
C GLU A 738 -22.22 2.77 10.95
N LEU A 739 -22.50 4.07 10.85
CA LEU A 739 -21.56 5.11 11.25
C LEU A 739 -21.69 5.51 12.73
N ALA A 740 -22.82 5.19 13.36
CA ALA A 740 -23.00 5.38 14.78
C ALA A 740 -22.05 4.47 15.57
N TYR A 741 -21.39 5.04 16.59
CA TYR A 741 -20.50 4.30 17.48
C TYR A 741 -20.68 4.62 18.96
N ASN A 742 -21.67 5.45 19.33
CA ASN A 742 -21.96 5.68 20.74
C ASN A 742 -22.53 4.40 21.39
N SER A 743 -23.47 3.74 20.71
CA SER A 743 -23.76 2.33 20.89
C SER A 743 -23.43 1.57 19.60
N LEU A 744 -23.03 0.30 19.77
CA LEU A 744 -22.78 -0.62 18.66
C LEU A 744 -24.01 -1.48 18.33
N ASP A 745 -25.05 -1.45 19.16
CA ASP A 745 -26.26 -2.28 19.00
C ASP A 745 -27.46 -1.49 18.47
N THR A 746 -27.23 -0.77 17.37
CA THR A 746 -28.27 0.04 16.74
C THR A 746 -29.45 -0.82 16.26
N PRO A 747 -30.67 -0.24 16.11
CA PRO A 747 -31.81 -0.99 15.58
C PRO A 747 -31.54 -1.65 14.22
N LEU A 748 -30.79 -0.98 13.33
CA LEU A 748 -30.37 -1.53 12.04
C LEU A 748 -29.43 -2.73 12.21
N VAL A 749 -28.44 -2.63 13.09
CA VAL A 749 -27.50 -3.72 13.38
C VAL A 749 -28.24 -4.94 13.94
N ARG A 750 -29.14 -4.74 14.91
CA ARG A 750 -29.98 -5.83 15.46
C ARG A 750 -30.83 -6.49 14.40
N GLN A 751 -31.45 -5.71 13.53
CA GLN A 751 -32.25 -6.24 12.42
C GLN A 751 -31.42 -7.10 11.48
N LEU A 752 -30.26 -6.60 11.03
CA LEU A 752 -29.42 -7.33 10.07
C LEU A 752 -28.83 -8.61 10.65
N ARG A 753 -28.52 -8.64 11.96
CA ARG A 753 -28.13 -9.88 12.65
C ARG A 753 -29.23 -10.93 12.58
N ARG A 754 -30.47 -10.55 12.89
CA ARG A 754 -31.64 -11.45 12.79
C ARG A 754 -31.88 -11.92 11.35
N TYR A 755 -31.86 -10.99 10.40
CA TYR A 755 -32.06 -11.29 8.98
C TYR A 755 -31.05 -12.32 8.44
N ARG A 756 -29.77 -12.24 8.83
CA ARG A 756 -28.76 -13.24 8.47
C ARG A 756 -29.08 -14.62 9.04
N GLN A 757 -29.49 -14.68 10.29
CA GLN A 757 -29.83 -15.95 10.97
C GLN A 757 -31.02 -16.63 10.30
N GLU A 758 -32.02 -15.84 9.88
CA GLU A 758 -33.24 -16.36 9.27
C GLU A 758 -33.08 -16.75 7.79
N THR A 759 -32.28 -16.01 7.02
CA THR A 759 -32.20 -16.17 5.55
C THR A 759 -30.93 -16.87 5.05
N ASN A 760 -29.91 -16.99 5.90
CA ASN A 760 -28.57 -17.45 5.53
C ASN A 760 -27.90 -16.61 4.41
N ILE A 761 -28.38 -15.38 4.15
CA ILE A 761 -27.78 -14.45 3.18
C ILE A 761 -26.62 -13.71 3.83
N SER A 762 -25.44 -13.78 3.21
CA SER A 762 -24.20 -13.21 3.71
C SER A 762 -24.11 -11.70 3.51
N TRP A 763 -24.72 -10.93 4.41
CA TRP A 763 -24.37 -9.51 4.57
C TRP A 763 -23.06 -9.39 5.37
N VAL A 764 -22.30 -8.31 5.19
CA VAL A 764 -21.14 -7.93 6.03
C VAL A 764 -21.51 -6.67 6.81
N LEU A 765 -21.36 -6.69 8.14
CA LEU A 765 -21.65 -5.52 8.99
C LEU A 765 -20.33 -4.88 9.37
N ILE A 766 -20.21 -3.58 9.13
CA ILE A 766 -19.11 -2.75 9.59
C ILE A 766 -19.69 -1.75 10.56
N ASP A 767 -19.14 -1.71 11.76
CA ASP A 767 -19.61 -0.79 12.80
C ASP A 767 -18.79 0.50 12.86
N GLY A 768 -19.33 1.48 13.58
CA GLY A 768 -18.76 2.82 13.59
C GLY A 768 -17.39 2.92 14.26
N LEU A 769 -16.96 1.93 15.07
CA LEU A 769 -15.60 1.93 15.64
C LEU A 769 -14.54 1.67 14.57
N GLU A 770 -14.80 0.77 13.62
CA GLU A 770 -13.88 0.54 12.48
C GLU A 770 -13.81 1.81 11.61
N VAL A 771 -14.96 2.45 11.36
CA VAL A 771 -15.01 3.65 10.52
C VAL A 771 -14.33 4.84 11.18
N VAL A 772 -14.56 5.10 12.47
CA VAL A 772 -13.90 6.21 13.18
C VAL A 772 -12.40 5.99 13.30
N ALA A 773 -11.95 4.73 13.43
CA ALA A 773 -10.54 4.40 13.44
C ALA A 773 -9.89 4.67 12.06
N GLU A 774 -10.46 4.15 10.97
CA GLU A 774 -9.96 4.42 9.60
C GLU A 774 -9.96 5.92 9.26
N GLN A 775 -10.99 6.63 9.70
CA GLN A 775 -11.12 8.08 9.55
C GLN A 775 -10.03 8.82 10.32
N GLY A 776 -9.77 8.40 11.56
CA GLY A 776 -8.69 8.91 12.42
C GLY A 776 -7.29 8.62 11.88
N PHE A 777 -7.04 7.44 11.30
CA PHE A 777 -5.77 7.11 10.66
C PHE A 777 -5.46 8.06 9.51
N ALA A 778 -6.44 8.33 8.65
CA ALA A 778 -6.27 9.26 7.55
C ALA A 778 -6.03 10.70 8.05
N GLN A 779 -6.73 11.15 9.10
CA GLN A 779 -6.47 12.47 9.69
C GLN A 779 -5.07 12.58 10.28
N TRP A 780 -4.67 11.55 11.01
CA TRP A 780 -3.34 11.43 11.57
C TRP A 780 -2.26 11.56 10.49
N GLU A 781 -2.41 10.81 9.40
CA GLU A 781 -1.46 10.81 8.28
C GLU A 781 -1.43 12.18 7.59
N LEU A 782 -2.57 12.84 7.38
CA LEU A 782 -2.61 14.20 6.80
C LEU A 782 -1.93 15.24 7.71
N MET A 783 -2.22 15.20 9.00
CA MET A 783 -1.75 16.21 9.96
C MET A 783 -0.27 16.07 10.31
N THR A 784 0.25 14.83 10.37
CA THR A 784 1.64 14.56 10.79
C THR A 784 2.57 14.22 9.62
N GLY A 785 1.99 13.74 8.52
CA GLY A 785 2.64 13.10 7.37
C GLY A 785 3.67 12.05 7.74
N ARG A 786 3.33 11.30 8.78
CA ARG A 786 3.89 10.01 9.15
C ARG A 786 2.78 8.97 9.05
N LYS A 787 3.16 7.72 8.84
CA LYS A 787 2.21 6.61 8.80
C LYS A 787 1.52 6.45 10.16
N ALA A 788 0.20 6.19 10.15
CA ALA A 788 -0.55 5.96 11.38
C ALA A 788 -0.17 4.59 11.98
N PRO A 789 0.16 4.48 13.29
CA PRO A 789 0.29 3.20 13.97
C PRO A 789 -1.10 2.59 14.17
N ARG A 790 -1.71 2.05 13.08
CA ARG A 790 -3.15 1.74 13.02
C ARG A 790 -3.55 0.69 14.03
N ARG A 791 -2.74 -0.37 14.23
CA ARG A 791 -3.03 -1.41 15.24
C ARG A 791 -3.02 -0.84 16.65
N LEU A 792 -2.08 0.06 16.97
CA LEU A 792 -2.05 0.75 18.27
C LEU A 792 -3.29 1.62 18.45
N MET A 793 -3.59 2.48 17.48
CA MET A 793 -4.75 3.36 17.53
C MET A 793 -6.06 2.56 17.66
N MET A 794 -6.22 1.47 16.90
CA MET A 794 -7.38 0.58 17.02
C MET A 794 -7.43 -0.15 18.37
N THR A 795 -6.27 -0.53 18.92
CA THR A 795 -6.18 -1.11 20.27
C THR A 795 -6.72 -0.13 21.32
N GLU A 796 -6.31 1.13 21.23
CA GLU A 796 -6.79 2.17 22.15
C GLU A 796 -8.28 2.44 21.99
N VAL A 797 -8.78 2.44 20.74
CA VAL A 797 -10.21 2.55 20.45
C VAL A 797 -11.00 1.44 21.13
N LEU A 798 -10.60 0.19 20.94
CA LEU A 798 -11.33 -0.97 21.47
C LEU A 798 -11.26 -1.08 22.99
N LYS A 799 -10.10 -0.76 23.61
CA LYS A 799 -9.92 -0.83 25.06
C LYS A 799 -10.70 0.24 25.81
N HIS A 800 -10.82 1.43 25.22
CA HIS A 800 -11.44 2.59 25.87
C HIS A 800 -12.89 2.82 25.44
N TYR A 801 -13.39 2.05 24.47
CA TYR A 801 -14.81 2.04 24.16
C TYR A 801 -15.62 1.49 25.35
N VAL A 802 -16.62 2.27 25.78
CA VAL A 802 -17.59 1.89 26.81
C VAL A 802 -18.96 1.93 26.14
N GLY A 803 -19.50 0.76 25.80
CA GLY A 803 -20.84 0.62 25.24
C GLY A 803 -21.90 0.42 26.33
N GLU A 804 -23.14 0.16 25.91
CA GLU A 804 -24.29 -0.08 26.81
C GLU A 804 -24.05 -1.22 27.82
N ASN A 805 -23.30 -2.25 27.42
CA ASN A 805 -22.96 -3.41 28.26
C ASN A 805 -21.61 -3.26 28.99
N GLY A 806 -21.04 -2.05 29.02
CA GLY A 806 -19.73 -1.77 29.60
C GLY A 806 -18.58 -1.87 28.59
N ARG A 807 -17.37 -2.12 29.11
CA ARG A 807 -16.15 -2.28 28.29
C ARG A 807 -16.16 -3.61 27.55
N LEU A 808 -15.53 -3.62 26.38
CA LEU A 808 -15.25 -4.87 25.66
C LEU A 808 -14.29 -5.73 26.48
N ASP A 809 -14.55 -7.03 26.56
CA ASP A 809 -13.65 -7.98 27.20
C ASP A 809 -12.39 -8.22 26.34
N GLU A 810 -11.30 -8.67 26.97
CA GLU A 810 -10.00 -8.85 26.28
C GLU A 810 -10.05 -9.84 25.11
N LYS A 811 -10.91 -10.87 25.19
CA LYS A 811 -11.06 -11.86 24.12
C LYS A 811 -11.70 -11.22 22.90
N THR A 812 -12.75 -10.42 23.10
CA THR A 812 -13.38 -9.63 22.03
C THR A 812 -12.41 -8.61 21.43
N VAL A 813 -11.65 -7.89 22.26
CA VAL A 813 -10.64 -6.94 21.78
C VAL A 813 -9.60 -7.64 20.89
N ARG A 814 -9.07 -8.79 21.34
CA ARG A 814 -8.07 -9.56 20.58
C ARG A 814 -8.64 -10.08 19.26
N ALA A 815 -9.84 -10.66 19.28
CA ALA A 815 -10.49 -11.15 18.07
C ALA A 815 -10.71 -10.04 17.03
N ARG A 816 -11.15 -8.85 17.46
CA ARG A 816 -11.32 -7.70 16.56
C ARG A 816 -10.00 -7.15 16.03
N LEU A 817 -8.94 -7.15 16.84
CA LEU A 817 -7.60 -6.75 16.39
C LEU A 817 -7.01 -7.72 15.36
N ASP A 818 -7.21 -9.02 15.56
CA ASP A 818 -6.73 -10.05 14.63
C ASP A 818 -7.50 -9.99 13.30
N ALA A 819 -8.80 -9.68 13.34
CA ALA A 819 -9.60 -9.40 12.15
C ALA A 819 -9.22 -8.08 11.46
N PHE A 820 -8.75 -7.08 12.22
CA PHE A 820 -8.32 -5.79 11.69
C PHE A 820 -6.96 -5.89 10.97
N SER A 821 -6.01 -6.64 11.53
CA SER A 821 -4.62 -6.79 11.06
C SER A 821 -4.42 -7.70 9.84
N GLY A 822 -5.47 -8.34 9.33
CA GLY A 822 -5.49 -9.04 8.03
C GLY A 822 -6.38 -8.37 6.99
#